data_AF-A0A415VLQ6-F1
#
_entry.id   AF-A0A415VLQ6-F1
#
_cell.length_a   1.000
_cell.length_b   1.000
_cell.length_c   1.000
_cell.angle_alpha   90.00
_cell.angle_beta   90.00
_cell.angle_gamma   90.00
#
_symmetry.space_group_name_H-M   'P 1'
#
loop_
_entity.id
_entity.type
_entity.pdbx_description
1 polymer ?
#
loop_
_entity_poly.entity_id
_entity_poly.type
_entity_poly.pdbx_seq_one_letter_code
_entity_poly.pdbx_strand_id
1 'polypeptide(L)'
;MMRKTYKCSLLALSVLASFTSCSESESLQQANLSDDKITFQPSLDNSWKPLSPSSSSRAAKDAANEEGPIVVPTSYGKPLYLHSLGQNGIYIWSKDGKRITRSGALLEDGEQERAVQTRGAQKKNIGDYGSFGVTAIYKEGNTNVSLFQKDGNPEIAVATPSNNFWGIQDSRWPNTGEVSFHAFAPYNANVNSPLEYTQDIANGKPQITYTASNTDIANQPDLIVATNKGSKSKEALGLNFYHALTAVTFSVDKNLPAVVGSGKQLTKIELQGIYNKGICDLSLSETANVPNAVWTLDKNNKVTYTFDVTDKNIIVGQQDYALTQGAQTLMMIPQTLETGAKVCFTLTKGGQTETFETNLTGEWKAGTTINYNLSADMFKTIGDYIYYDTSWNLVDQVPDNSWEYYKNDPKNSFEIGDQIGVYVVNKYNELVVENLKLTRVEATQQNNYNLWEPENGEKLLYSKSCRYFCYYPYSASQQTVDPTATTAEAFFADKINNLQLVTDQSTKEKFQSADFQAGSFVADSYGSFTVKMKHLVGFVILNIPSSRNKTLRFKDDGYKYYYGENVKRPESSDFEVSETFLHKTDAHYFPSRTFVGNKPYVNDLHNHNDLTALYRCGFIVPFGKTVKFQAQADPAEQRLNTCWGYLQDISATPTRDNPIVKKDIECDVPGAKITRLYLVRREDVDEFDIPEVTEYTLSCWGATGTSLNNGTVSAGGFAKATWTSSVSDKKLYICVGNRSGYNNGKSKGYDPKGGWGGGASHIATSLQGNGETYNYENYKNYLLMVAGGSGAASFSNASKPSGYGGGESGGNGAGNSLWDSTIKPYGGTKTAGGRNTPSNATLKQPSAFGIGGYALNNNFAVQGGSGFYGGGGGFNTHNAGGGSGYMNTSRVNQLKFLGGNESNGYEDNPDKNKLGACQITWTYHRPATLK
;
A
#
# COMPACT_ATOMS: atom_id res chain seq x y z
N MET A 1 7.22 -35.65 40.26
CA MET A 1 7.62 -37.01 39.82
C MET A 1 8.62 -36.89 38.67
N MET A 2 9.50 -37.87 38.48
CA MET A 2 10.76 -37.84 37.68
C MET A 2 10.87 -36.89 36.47
N ARG A 3 11.92 -36.04 36.48
CA ARG A 3 12.53 -35.44 35.28
C ARG A 3 13.12 -36.54 34.38
N LYS A 4 13.03 -36.40 33.06
CA LYS A 4 13.90 -37.11 32.10
C LYS A 4 14.75 -36.10 31.34
N THR A 5 16.06 -36.20 31.53
CA THR A 5 17.07 -35.40 30.85
C THR A 5 17.54 -36.17 29.61
N TYR A 6 17.48 -35.56 28.43
CA TYR A 6 18.13 -36.10 27.24
C TYR A 6 19.41 -35.32 26.95
N LYS A 7 20.55 -35.99 27.06
CA LYS A 7 21.86 -35.45 26.68
C LYS A 7 22.01 -35.60 25.16
N CYS A 8 22.17 -34.48 24.45
CA CYS A 8 22.71 -34.51 23.09
C CYS A 8 24.22 -34.33 23.14
N SER A 9 24.95 -35.35 22.69
CA SER A 9 26.40 -35.28 22.49
C SER A 9 26.67 -34.67 21.11
N LEU A 10 27.34 -33.51 21.04
CA LEU A 10 27.92 -33.06 19.78
C LEU A 10 29.10 -33.97 19.40
N LEU A 11 29.10 -34.46 18.17
CA LEU A 11 30.30 -34.92 17.47
C LEU A 11 30.39 -34.14 16.16
N ALA A 12 31.28 -33.16 16.12
CA ALA A 12 31.56 -32.39 14.93
C ALA A 12 32.55 -33.17 14.05
N LEU A 13 32.13 -33.55 12.83
CA LEU A 13 33.04 -33.90 11.75
C LEU A 13 32.91 -32.87 10.63
N SER A 14 34.05 -32.34 10.21
CA SER A 14 34.19 -31.34 9.15
C SER A 14 33.79 -31.90 7.80
N VAL A 15 32.77 -31.30 7.17
CA VAL A 15 32.39 -31.60 5.78
C VAL A 15 33.33 -30.86 4.83
N LEU A 16 34.17 -31.61 4.12
CA LEU A 16 34.83 -31.13 2.91
C LEU A 16 33.83 -31.28 1.76
N ALA A 17 33.37 -30.16 1.20
CA ALA A 17 32.27 -30.17 0.22
C ALA A 17 32.72 -30.73 -1.15
N SER A 18 32.35 -31.98 -1.42
CA SER A 18 32.28 -32.55 -2.77
C SER A 18 30.81 -32.92 -3.04
N PHE A 19 30.22 -32.28 -4.05
CA PHE A 19 28.80 -32.43 -4.36
C PHE A 19 28.50 -33.80 -5.01
N THR A 20 28.01 -34.75 -4.22
CA THR A 20 27.36 -35.96 -4.72
C THR A 20 25.85 -35.74 -4.83
N SER A 21 25.23 -36.30 -5.86
CA SER A 21 23.77 -36.25 -6.04
C SER A 21 23.10 -37.31 -5.16
N CYS A 22 22.46 -36.88 -4.07
CA CYS A 22 21.61 -37.77 -3.27
C CYS A 22 20.35 -38.14 -4.07
N SER A 23 20.24 -39.40 -4.51
CA SER A 23 18.96 -39.98 -4.89
C SER A 23 18.27 -40.51 -3.64
N GLU A 24 17.16 -39.89 -3.22
CA GLU A 24 16.29 -40.50 -2.20
C GLU A 24 15.62 -41.73 -2.81
N SER A 25 15.84 -42.90 -2.20
CA SER A 25 15.37 -44.18 -2.70
C SER A 25 14.41 -44.84 -1.73
N GLU A 26 13.11 -44.68 -1.96
CA GLU A 26 12.12 -45.59 -1.39
C GLU A 26 12.03 -46.84 -2.26
N SER A 27 12.51 -47.96 -1.71
CA SER A 27 12.64 -49.24 -2.40
C SER A 27 11.35 -50.06 -2.33
N LEU A 28 10.39 -49.78 -3.22
CA LEU A 28 9.30 -50.70 -3.54
C LEU A 28 9.66 -51.52 -4.78
N GLN A 29 10.39 -52.62 -4.56
CA GLN A 29 10.60 -53.64 -5.58
C GLN A 29 9.27 -54.34 -5.90
N GLN A 30 8.76 -54.14 -7.12
CA GLN A 30 7.61 -54.88 -7.62
C GLN A 30 8.10 -56.10 -8.41
N ALA A 31 7.77 -57.30 -7.92
CA ALA A 31 8.05 -58.56 -8.61
C ALA A 31 6.86 -58.98 -9.48
N ASN A 32 7.14 -59.76 -10.53
CA ASN A 32 6.23 -60.34 -11.52
C ASN A 32 5.77 -59.38 -12.64
N LEU A 33 6.27 -59.64 -13.85
CA LEU A 33 5.96 -58.93 -15.10
C LEU A 33 5.03 -59.75 -16.04
N SER A 34 4.32 -60.73 -15.47
CA SER A 34 3.33 -61.59 -16.14
C SER A 34 2.35 -62.12 -15.10
N ASP A 35 1.11 -62.44 -15.49
CA ASP A 35 0.13 -63.12 -14.64
C ASP A 35 0.33 -64.66 -14.65
N ASP A 36 1.18 -65.18 -15.54
CA ASP A 36 1.53 -66.60 -15.65
C ASP A 36 2.20 -67.15 -14.38
N LYS A 37 1.69 -68.26 -13.84
CA LYS A 37 2.39 -69.10 -12.85
C LYS A 37 2.86 -70.40 -13.48
N ILE A 38 4.18 -70.57 -13.56
CA ILE A 38 4.84 -71.77 -14.10
C ILE A 38 4.86 -72.86 -13.02
N THR A 39 4.17 -74.01 -13.19
CA THR A 39 3.84 -74.95 -12.07
C THR A 39 3.56 -76.45 -12.38
N PHE A 40 4.43 -77.21 -13.07
CA PHE A 40 4.25 -78.65 -13.37
C PHE A 40 3.80 -79.58 -12.19
N GLN A 41 2.65 -80.25 -12.25
CA GLN A 41 2.26 -81.41 -11.40
C GLN A 41 1.09 -82.27 -11.95
N PRO A 42 0.94 -83.54 -11.48
CA PRO A 42 -0.35 -84.23 -11.35
C PRO A 42 -0.90 -84.21 -9.90
N SER A 43 -2.23 -84.00 -9.76
CA SER A 43 -3.03 -83.65 -8.56
C SER A 43 -3.17 -84.75 -7.47
N LEU A 44 -3.58 -84.52 -6.21
CA LEU A 44 -4.51 -83.56 -5.55
C LEU A 44 -3.92 -83.01 -4.21
N ASP A 45 -4.52 -82.15 -3.37
CA ASP A 45 -5.91 -81.63 -3.21
C ASP A 45 -5.97 -80.17 -2.65
N ASN A 46 -7.00 -79.81 -1.87
CA ASN A 46 -7.39 -78.46 -1.43
C ASN A 46 -6.74 -77.93 -0.13
N SER A 47 -6.24 -76.69 -0.13
CA SER A 47 -6.74 -75.56 0.70
C SER A 47 -5.76 -74.37 0.73
N TRP A 48 -6.28 -73.14 0.69
CA TRP A 48 -5.48 -71.91 0.86
C TRP A 48 -5.22 -71.63 2.35
N LYS A 49 -3.94 -71.50 2.73
CA LYS A 49 -3.53 -70.87 4.00
C LYS A 49 -2.59 -69.69 3.70
N PRO A 50 -2.78 -68.52 4.33
CA PRO A 50 -1.87 -67.39 4.17
C PRO A 50 -0.58 -67.62 4.95
N LEU A 51 0.53 -67.06 4.46
CA LEU A 51 1.82 -67.06 5.16
C LEU A 51 2.39 -65.64 5.26
N SER A 52 2.20 -65.03 6.42
CA SER A 52 3.24 -64.25 7.08
C SER A 52 3.09 -64.38 8.61
N PRO A 53 4.19 -64.62 9.35
CA PRO A 53 4.23 -64.37 10.78
C PRO A 53 4.33 -62.86 11.06
N SER A 54 3.66 -62.40 12.11
CA SER A 54 3.53 -60.99 12.47
C SER A 54 4.70 -60.42 13.26
N SER A 55 5.08 -59.16 13.00
CA SER A 55 5.23 -58.06 14.00
C SER A 55 5.91 -56.83 13.35
N SER A 56 5.82 -55.60 13.88
CA SER A 56 4.70 -54.91 14.54
C SER A 56 5.05 -53.41 14.66
N SER A 57 4.32 -52.52 13.99
CA SER A 57 4.33 -51.09 14.31
C SER A 57 2.94 -50.49 14.04
N ARG A 58 2.39 -49.79 15.05
CA ARG A 58 0.98 -49.38 15.08
C ARG A 58 0.63 -48.18 14.20
N ALA A 59 1.59 -47.64 13.44
CA ALA A 59 1.41 -46.50 12.54
C ALA A 59 0.86 -46.89 11.15
N ALA A 60 1.02 -48.15 10.73
CA ALA A 60 0.66 -48.61 9.38
C ALA A 60 -0.84 -48.93 9.18
N LYS A 61 -1.72 -48.55 10.12
CA LYS A 61 -3.18 -48.77 10.01
C LYS A 61 -4.01 -47.50 9.83
N ASP A 62 -3.46 -46.34 10.16
CA ASP A 62 -4.18 -45.06 10.01
C ASP A 62 -3.84 -44.37 8.67
N ALA A 63 -2.67 -44.67 8.08
CA ALA A 63 -2.25 -44.19 6.76
C ALA A 63 -2.98 -44.84 5.55
N ALA A 64 -4.02 -45.65 5.79
CA ALA A 64 -4.75 -46.37 4.75
C ALA A 64 -6.07 -45.70 4.34
N ASN A 65 -6.43 -44.56 4.96
CA ASN A 65 -7.76 -43.94 4.83
C ASN A 65 -7.75 -42.40 4.58
N GLU A 66 -6.60 -41.78 4.30
CA GLU A 66 -6.54 -40.36 3.95
C GLU A 66 -6.08 -40.17 2.50
N GLU A 67 -7.04 -39.82 1.64
CA GLU A 67 -6.81 -39.35 0.28
C GLU A 67 -6.14 -37.97 0.34
N GLY A 68 -4.83 -37.92 0.07
CA GLY A 68 -4.06 -36.69 0.05
C GLY A 68 -2.81 -36.81 -0.82
N PRO A 69 -2.57 -35.91 -1.79
CA PRO A 69 -1.37 -35.95 -2.61
C PRO A 69 -0.13 -35.56 -1.78
N ILE A 70 0.92 -36.39 -1.85
CA ILE A 70 2.22 -36.08 -1.25
C ILE A 70 2.85 -34.90 -2.00
N VAL A 71 2.90 -33.73 -1.35
CA VAL A 71 3.58 -32.54 -1.87
C VAL A 71 5.01 -32.51 -1.36
N VAL A 72 5.98 -32.58 -2.28
CA VAL A 72 7.41 -32.37 -1.98
C VAL A 72 7.79 -30.93 -2.33
N PRO A 73 8.13 -30.07 -1.35
CA PRO A 73 8.65 -28.74 -1.61
C PRO A 73 10.18 -28.78 -1.79
N THR A 74 10.66 -28.50 -3.00
CA THR A 74 12.09 -28.28 -3.25
C THR A 74 12.39 -26.79 -3.41
N SER A 75 13.17 -26.24 -2.48
CA SER A 75 13.73 -24.89 -2.57
C SER A 75 15.11 -24.90 -3.26
N TYR A 76 15.63 -23.71 -3.55
CA TYR A 76 16.89 -23.39 -4.27
C TYR A 76 16.83 -23.46 -5.80
N GLY A 77 16.78 -22.26 -6.40
CA GLY A 77 16.83 -22.05 -7.84
C GLY A 77 18.19 -22.38 -8.44
N LYS A 78 18.15 -22.89 -9.68
CA LYS A 78 19.31 -23.08 -10.56
C LYS A 78 18.85 -22.81 -12.02
N PRO A 79 19.71 -22.34 -12.94
CA PRO A 79 19.30 -22.03 -14.33
C PRO A 79 19.00 -23.25 -15.22
N LEU A 80 17.80 -23.34 -15.81
CA LEU A 80 17.42 -24.24 -16.92
C LEU A 80 18.05 -25.65 -16.84
N TYR A 81 17.47 -26.54 -16.03
CA TYR A 81 17.89 -27.94 -15.96
C TYR A 81 16.88 -28.84 -16.63
N LEU A 82 17.39 -29.70 -17.52
CA LEU A 82 16.63 -30.81 -18.06
C LEU A 82 16.62 -31.92 -16.99
N HIS A 83 15.57 -31.93 -16.19
CA HIS A 83 15.45 -32.82 -15.04
C HIS A 83 15.24 -34.28 -15.49
N SER A 84 16.14 -35.18 -15.11
CA SER A 84 15.87 -36.61 -15.13
C SER A 84 14.95 -36.97 -13.97
N LEU A 85 13.72 -37.37 -14.29
CA LEU A 85 12.81 -37.97 -13.32
C LEU A 85 13.05 -39.48 -13.28
N GLY A 86 13.89 -39.93 -12.35
CA GLY A 86 14.06 -41.35 -12.05
C GLY A 86 13.08 -41.79 -10.96
N GLN A 87 12.15 -42.68 -11.29
CA GLN A 87 11.36 -43.43 -10.31
C GLN A 87 11.41 -44.93 -10.60
N ASN A 88 11.21 -45.73 -9.55
CA ASN A 88 11.22 -47.19 -9.62
C ASN A 88 9.93 -47.69 -10.31
N GLY A 89 10.01 -48.07 -11.59
CA GLY A 89 8.93 -48.68 -12.36
C GLY A 89 8.70 -48.08 -13.76
N ILE A 90 7.65 -48.58 -14.43
CA ILE A 90 7.22 -48.12 -15.75
C ILE A 90 6.16 -47.01 -15.61
N TYR A 91 6.35 -45.90 -16.33
CA TYR A 91 5.31 -44.90 -16.51
C TYR A 91 4.47 -45.21 -17.73
N ILE A 92 3.16 -44.96 -17.62
CA ILE A 92 2.26 -44.90 -18.77
C ILE A 92 1.90 -43.42 -18.94
N TRP A 93 1.94 -42.93 -20.17
CA TRP A 93 1.54 -41.57 -20.54
C TRP A 93 0.33 -41.66 -21.48
N SER A 94 -0.57 -40.68 -21.42
CA SER A 94 -1.62 -40.56 -22.42
C SER A 94 -1.04 -40.13 -23.78
N LYS A 95 -1.85 -40.25 -24.83
CA LYS A 95 -1.55 -39.66 -26.15
C LYS A 95 -1.30 -38.15 -26.08
N ASP A 96 -1.92 -37.48 -25.10
CA ASP A 96 -1.89 -36.03 -24.89
C ASP A 96 -0.88 -35.60 -23.80
N GLY A 97 0.15 -36.42 -23.54
CA GLY A 97 1.26 -36.06 -22.64
C GLY A 97 0.92 -36.01 -21.15
N LYS A 98 -0.30 -36.40 -20.72
CA LYS A 98 -0.67 -36.46 -19.30
C LYS A 98 -0.14 -37.73 -18.62
N ARG A 99 0.15 -37.63 -17.32
CA ARG A 99 0.50 -38.80 -16.47
C ARG A 99 -0.77 -39.58 -16.11
N ILE A 100 -0.63 -40.90 -15.95
CA ILE A 100 -1.71 -41.80 -15.49
C ILE A 100 -1.15 -42.89 -14.57
N THR A 101 -2.03 -43.53 -13.81
CA THR A 101 -1.64 -44.60 -12.86
C THR A 101 -1.23 -45.90 -13.57
N ARG A 102 -0.51 -46.79 -12.84
CA ARG A 102 -0.05 -48.10 -13.35
C ARG A 102 -1.17 -49.03 -13.82
N SER A 103 -2.40 -48.82 -13.37
CA SER A 103 -3.60 -49.60 -13.75
C SER A 103 -4.39 -48.99 -14.91
N GLY A 104 -3.99 -47.81 -15.42
CA GLY A 104 -4.81 -47.02 -16.34
C GLY A 104 -6.00 -46.32 -15.69
N ALA A 105 -6.06 -46.28 -14.35
CA ALA A 105 -7.05 -45.49 -13.61
C ALA A 105 -6.68 -44.00 -13.58
N LEU A 106 -7.72 -43.18 -13.41
CA LEU A 106 -7.70 -41.72 -13.45
C LEU A 106 -6.75 -41.10 -12.41
N LEU A 107 -6.18 -39.95 -12.76
CA LEU A 107 -5.74 -38.93 -11.81
C LEU A 107 -6.66 -37.71 -11.99
N GLU A 108 -7.06 -37.07 -10.90
CA GLU A 108 -8.10 -36.02 -10.92
C GLU A 108 -7.58 -34.65 -11.43
N ASP A 109 -7.24 -34.54 -12.72
CA ASP A 109 -7.09 -33.25 -13.42
C ASP A 109 -7.41 -33.27 -14.94
N GLY A 110 -8.22 -34.22 -15.40
CA GLY A 110 -9.10 -34.00 -16.56
C GLY A 110 -9.24 -35.17 -17.54
N GLU A 111 -10.28 -35.06 -18.37
CA GLU A 111 -10.71 -36.04 -19.38
C GLU A 111 -9.55 -36.50 -20.32
N GLN A 112 -9.60 -37.76 -20.76
CA GLN A 112 -8.54 -38.40 -21.56
C GLN A 112 -9.07 -39.43 -22.59
N GLU A 113 -8.45 -39.45 -23.77
CA GLU A 113 -8.37 -40.65 -24.62
C GLU A 113 -7.33 -41.65 -24.06
N ARG A 114 -7.33 -42.88 -24.61
CA ARG A 114 -6.60 -44.04 -24.08
C ARG A 114 -5.09 -43.80 -23.82
N ALA A 115 -4.65 -44.40 -22.72
CA ALA A 115 -3.25 -44.65 -22.34
C ALA A 115 -2.41 -45.27 -23.47
N VAL A 116 -1.17 -44.79 -23.65
CA VAL A 116 -0.18 -45.42 -24.55
C VAL A 116 0.88 -46.16 -23.72
N GLN A 117 0.88 -47.49 -23.81
CA GLN A 117 1.88 -48.32 -23.13
C GLN A 117 3.27 -48.14 -23.76
N THR A 118 4.29 -47.95 -22.93
CA THR A 118 5.71 -47.99 -23.35
C THR A 118 6.14 -49.43 -23.64
N ARG A 119 7.23 -49.64 -24.41
CA ARG A 119 7.73 -51.01 -24.70
C ARG A 119 7.96 -51.87 -23.44
N GLY A 120 8.45 -51.28 -22.36
CA GLY A 120 8.70 -51.96 -21.09
C GLY A 120 7.45 -52.30 -20.25
N ALA A 121 6.23 -52.06 -20.74
CA ALA A 121 5.03 -52.35 -19.96
C ALA A 121 4.90 -53.86 -19.63
N GLN A 122 4.37 -54.15 -18.44
CA GLN A 122 4.00 -55.51 -18.04
C GLN A 122 3.04 -56.13 -19.08
N LYS A 123 3.34 -57.35 -19.51
CA LYS A 123 2.49 -58.11 -20.43
C LYS A 123 1.66 -59.12 -19.64
N LYS A 124 0.64 -59.68 -20.28
CA LYS A 124 -0.25 -60.65 -19.63
C LYS A 124 0.38 -62.03 -19.56
N ASN A 125 1.06 -62.44 -20.63
CA ASN A 125 1.72 -63.72 -20.73
C ASN A 125 3.23 -63.53 -20.98
N ILE A 126 4.07 -64.43 -20.48
CA ILE A 126 5.52 -64.37 -20.73
C ILE A 126 5.85 -64.59 -22.21
N GLY A 127 5.02 -65.36 -22.93
CA GLY A 127 5.14 -65.56 -24.38
C GLY A 127 4.95 -64.27 -25.20
N ASP A 128 4.33 -63.23 -24.64
CA ASP A 128 4.23 -61.91 -25.28
C ASP A 128 5.59 -61.17 -25.30
N TYR A 129 6.59 -61.65 -24.56
CA TYR A 129 8.01 -61.27 -24.68
C TYR A 129 8.78 -62.10 -25.72
N GLY A 130 8.13 -63.02 -26.42
CA GLY A 130 8.76 -63.93 -27.39
C GLY A 130 9.18 -65.26 -26.76
N SER A 131 10.06 -65.98 -27.44
CA SER A 131 10.64 -67.22 -26.88
C SER A 131 11.44 -66.93 -25.61
N PHE A 132 11.46 -67.89 -24.69
CA PHE A 132 12.07 -67.76 -23.38
C PHE A 132 13.19 -68.80 -23.22
N GLY A 133 14.42 -68.32 -22.95
CA GLY A 133 15.63 -69.12 -22.83
C GLY A 133 15.97 -69.40 -21.36
N VAL A 134 16.43 -70.63 -21.09
CA VAL A 134 16.77 -71.11 -19.75
C VAL A 134 18.11 -71.82 -19.76
N THR A 135 18.98 -71.48 -18.80
CA THR A 135 20.15 -72.28 -18.45
C THR A 135 20.00 -72.82 -17.02
N ALA A 136 20.58 -73.98 -16.76
CA ALA A 136 20.46 -74.66 -15.48
C ALA A 136 21.82 -75.29 -15.15
N ILE A 137 22.43 -74.87 -14.04
CA ILE A 137 23.81 -75.23 -13.69
C ILE A 137 23.81 -75.87 -12.29
N TYR A 138 24.42 -77.04 -12.14
CA TYR A 138 24.52 -77.75 -10.87
C TYR A 138 25.98 -78.13 -10.58
N LYS A 139 26.27 -78.52 -9.33
CA LYS A 139 27.59 -79.02 -8.94
C LYS A 139 27.67 -80.52 -9.02
N GLU A 140 28.65 -81.01 -9.78
CA GLU A 140 29.09 -82.40 -9.78
C GLU A 140 30.48 -82.45 -9.15
N GLY A 141 30.54 -82.87 -7.88
CA GLY A 141 31.74 -82.69 -7.05
C GLY A 141 32.11 -81.21 -6.88
N ASN A 142 33.33 -80.85 -7.28
CA ASN A 142 33.83 -79.46 -7.23
C ASN A 142 33.64 -78.68 -8.55
N THR A 143 33.11 -79.32 -9.59
CA THR A 143 32.92 -78.72 -10.93
C THR A 143 31.46 -78.35 -11.17
N ASN A 144 31.24 -77.18 -11.76
CA ASN A 144 29.93 -76.77 -12.25
C ASN A 144 29.65 -77.44 -13.62
N VAL A 145 28.44 -77.95 -13.82
CA VAL A 145 28.01 -78.66 -15.03
C VAL A 145 26.64 -78.13 -15.47
N SER A 146 26.44 -77.98 -16.79
CA SER A 146 25.11 -77.65 -17.32
C SER A 146 24.19 -78.87 -17.26
N LEU A 147 22.96 -78.67 -16.77
CA LEU A 147 21.89 -79.66 -16.82
C LEU A 147 21.35 -79.85 -18.24
N PHE A 148 21.38 -78.80 -19.06
CA PHE A 148 20.93 -78.82 -20.44
C PHE A 148 22.14 -79.00 -21.35
N GLN A 149 22.17 -80.11 -22.08
CA GLN A 149 23.28 -80.51 -22.93
C GLN A 149 22.78 -81.09 -24.25
N LYS A 150 23.54 -80.84 -25.30
CA LYS A 150 23.33 -81.38 -26.64
C LYS A 150 24.65 -81.78 -27.25
N ASP A 151 24.74 -83.03 -27.70
CA ASP A 151 25.97 -83.63 -28.21
C ASP A 151 27.17 -83.45 -27.25
N GLY A 152 26.90 -83.49 -25.94
CA GLY A 152 27.88 -83.30 -24.86
C GLY A 152 28.27 -81.84 -24.54
N ASN A 153 27.70 -80.85 -25.23
CA ASN A 153 27.99 -79.44 -25.04
C ASN A 153 26.85 -78.72 -24.30
N PRO A 154 27.12 -77.70 -23.45
CA PRO A 154 26.08 -76.89 -22.80
C PRO A 154 25.16 -76.19 -23.81
N GLU A 155 23.85 -76.40 -23.71
CA GLU A 155 22.83 -75.74 -24.55
C GLU A 155 21.98 -74.78 -23.70
N ILE A 156 21.43 -73.73 -24.33
CA ILE A 156 20.40 -72.88 -23.74
C ILE A 156 19.06 -73.49 -24.14
N ALA A 157 18.33 -74.03 -23.17
CA ALA A 157 17.04 -74.66 -23.44
C ALA A 157 15.97 -73.60 -23.73
N VAL A 158 15.13 -73.85 -24.74
CA VAL A 158 13.95 -73.02 -25.02
C VAL A 158 12.76 -73.64 -24.31
N ALA A 159 12.14 -72.91 -23.40
CA ALA A 159 10.94 -73.39 -22.73
C ALA A 159 9.72 -73.33 -23.66
N THR A 160 8.81 -74.30 -23.54
CA THR A 160 7.62 -74.45 -24.38
C THR A 160 6.34 -74.51 -23.54
N PRO A 161 5.24 -73.83 -23.92
CA PRO A 161 4.04 -73.80 -23.11
C PRO A 161 3.30 -75.16 -23.13
N SER A 162 2.85 -75.62 -21.96
CA SER A 162 2.13 -76.88 -21.76
C SER A 162 1.29 -76.82 -20.48
N ASN A 163 -0.04 -76.88 -20.61
CA ASN A 163 -1.01 -76.92 -19.50
C ASN A 163 -0.74 -75.88 -18.38
N ASN A 164 -0.73 -74.59 -18.75
CA ASN A 164 -0.38 -73.43 -17.90
C ASN A 164 1.09 -73.32 -17.46
N PHE A 165 1.95 -74.26 -17.85
CA PHE A 165 3.35 -74.34 -17.42
C PHE A 165 4.30 -74.26 -18.63
N TRP A 166 5.62 -74.15 -18.38
CA TRP A 166 6.63 -73.93 -19.42
C TRP A 166 7.71 -75.01 -19.35
N GLY A 167 7.61 -76.01 -20.22
CA GLY A 167 8.41 -77.22 -20.23
C GLY A 167 9.69 -77.18 -21.06
N ILE A 168 10.69 -77.90 -20.57
CA ILE A 168 11.93 -78.24 -21.27
C ILE A 168 11.93 -79.76 -21.43
N GLN A 169 12.07 -80.24 -22.67
CA GLN A 169 12.06 -81.68 -22.97
C GLN A 169 13.44 -82.31 -22.72
N ASP A 170 13.49 -83.65 -22.71
CA ASP A 170 14.70 -84.48 -22.67
C ASP A 170 15.71 -84.27 -21.52
N SER A 171 15.37 -83.42 -20.56
CA SER A 171 16.17 -83.10 -19.37
C SER A 171 15.63 -83.83 -18.13
N ARG A 172 16.50 -84.11 -17.14
CA ARG A 172 16.12 -84.76 -15.87
C ARG A 172 16.88 -84.11 -14.71
N TRP A 173 16.26 -84.02 -13.53
CA TRP A 173 16.95 -83.56 -12.31
C TRP A 173 18.12 -84.47 -11.93
N PRO A 174 19.23 -83.92 -11.40
CA PRO A 174 20.30 -84.73 -10.82
C PRO A 174 19.79 -85.53 -9.62
N ASN A 175 20.48 -86.63 -9.28
CA ASN A 175 20.05 -87.53 -8.20
C ASN A 175 20.17 -86.89 -6.81
N THR A 176 21.09 -85.94 -6.62
CA THR A 176 21.30 -85.16 -5.40
C THR A 176 21.77 -83.74 -5.77
N GLY A 177 21.63 -82.79 -4.84
CA GLY A 177 22.11 -81.41 -4.99
C GLY A 177 21.04 -80.39 -5.46
N GLU A 178 21.45 -79.12 -5.49
CA GLU A 178 20.67 -78.00 -6.03
C GLU A 178 21.13 -77.65 -7.45
N VAL A 179 20.17 -77.21 -8.26
CA VAL A 179 20.36 -76.67 -9.60
C VAL A 179 20.02 -75.17 -9.58
N SER A 180 20.93 -74.37 -10.14
CA SER A 180 20.82 -72.93 -10.30
C SER A 180 20.26 -72.61 -11.68
N PHE A 181 19.02 -72.14 -11.74
CA PHE A 181 18.35 -71.77 -12.99
C PHE A 181 18.48 -70.28 -13.26
N HIS A 182 18.79 -69.94 -14.50
CA HIS A 182 18.86 -68.59 -15.02
C HIS A 182 18.02 -68.51 -16.30
N ALA A 183 17.37 -67.38 -16.48
CA ALA A 183 16.18 -67.29 -17.32
C ALA A 183 16.12 -65.90 -17.96
N PHE A 184 15.85 -65.83 -19.28
CA PHE A 184 15.78 -64.55 -20.00
C PHE A 184 14.88 -64.58 -21.23
N ALA A 185 14.20 -63.45 -21.50
CA ALA A 185 13.37 -63.23 -22.68
C ALA A 185 13.54 -61.79 -23.21
N PRO A 186 13.37 -61.54 -24.53
CA PRO A 186 13.29 -62.53 -25.60
C PRO A 186 14.56 -63.38 -25.70
N TYR A 187 14.42 -64.63 -26.12
CA TYR A 187 15.52 -65.46 -26.60
C TYR A 187 15.45 -65.57 -28.12
N ASN A 188 16.55 -65.25 -28.81
CA ASN A 188 16.64 -65.32 -30.26
C ASN A 188 18.05 -65.73 -30.67
N ALA A 189 18.20 -66.92 -31.24
CA ALA A 189 19.50 -67.46 -31.69
C ALA A 189 19.94 -66.97 -33.09
N ASN A 190 19.23 -66.01 -33.68
CA ASN A 190 19.62 -65.39 -34.95
C ASN A 190 20.90 -64.55 -34.78
N VAL A 191 21.87 -64.72 -35.66
CA VAL A 191 23.16 -63.98 -35.66
C VAL A 191 23.02 -62.46 -35.78
N ASN A 192 21.88 -61.96 -36.26
CA ASN A 192 21.56 -60.53 -36.34
C ASN A 192 20.73 -60.02 -35.14
N SER A 193 20.58 -60.82 -34.08
CA SER A 193 19.89 -60.43 -32.85
C SER A 193 20.65 -59.31 -32.12
N PRO A 194 19.98 -58.29 -31.57
CA PRO A 194 20.59 -57.34 -30.63
C PRO A 194 21.12 -57.99 -29.33
N LEU A 195 20.74 -59.25 -29.07
CA LEU A 195 21.13 -60.05 -27.93
C LEU A 195 21.94 -61.28 -28.38
N GLU A 196 23.15 -61.42 -27.86
CA GLU A 196 24.01 -62.61 -28.00
C GLU A 196 24.12 -63.31 -26.64
N TYR A 197 24.23 -64.63 -26.60
CA TYR A 197 24.21 -65.41 -25.35
C TYR A 197 25.40 -66.36 -25.27
N THR A 198 26.10 -66.36 -24.13
CA THR A 198 27.17 -67.31 -23.82
C THR A 198 26.96 -67.93 -22.44
N GLN A 199 27.60 -69.07 -22.18
CA GLN A 199 27.49 -69.77 -20.90
C GLN A 199 28.86 -69.91 -20.23
N ASP A 200 29.13 -69.11 -19.20
CA ASP A 200 30.28 -69.28 -18.31
C ASP A 200 29.94 -70.33 -17.24
N ILE A 201 29.93 -71.59 -17.69
CA ILE A 201 29.62 -72.74 -16.83
C ILE A 201 30.61 -72.83 -15.66
N ALA A 202 31.89 -72.50 -15.89
CA ALA A 202 32.92 -72.54 -14.87
C ALA A 202 32.58 -71.65 -13.67
N ASN A 203 32.16 -70.39 -13.91
CA ASN A 203 31.74 -69.48 -12.83
C ASN A 203 30.23 -69.56 -12.51
N GLY A 204 29.48 -70.43 -13.19
CA GLY A 204 28.08 -70.74 -12.89
C GLY A 204 27.08 -69.67 -13.32
N LYS A 205 27.38 -68.89 -14.36
CA LYS A 205 26.58 -67.76 -14.84
C LYS A 205 26.43 -67.76 -16.38
N PRO A 206 25.23 -67.58 -16.97
CA PRO A 206 25.14 -67.14 -18.35
C PRO A 206 25.52 -65.66 -18.49
N GLN A 207 26.05 -65.30 -19.65
CA GLN A 207 26.31 -63.92 -20.02
C GLN A 207 25.45 -63.54 -21.22
N ILE A 208 24.87 -62.33 -21.18
CA ILE A 208 24.00 -61.80 -22.23
C ILE A 208 24.63 -60.51 -22.76
N THR A 209 25.20 -60.55 -23.95
CA THR A 209 25.65 -59.33 -24.63
C THR A 209 24.44 -58.64 -25.23
N TYR A 210 24.27 -57.35 -24.94
CA TYR A 210 23.25 -56.52 -25.56
C TYR A 210 23.89 -55.37 -26.34
N THR A 211 23.40 -55.14 -27.56
CA THR A 211 23.76 -53.99 -28.39
C THR A 211 22.48 -53.20 -28.73
N ALA A 212 22.26 -52.07 -28.07
CA ALA A 212 21.16 -51.17 -28.37
C ALA A 212 21.37 -50.54 -29.76
N SER A 213 20.44 -50.81 -30.68
CA SER A 213 20.48 -50.28 -32.05
C SER A 213 20.09 -48.80 -32.07
N ASN A 214 20.93 -47.94 -32.64
CA ASN A 214 20.63 -46.51 -32.79
C ASN A 214 19.96 -46.15 -34.12
N THR A 215 19.79 -47.12 -35.02
CA THR A 215 19.12 -46.98 -36.32
C THR A 215 17.79 -47.74 -36.39
N ASP A 216 17.64 -48.81 -35.60
CA ASP A 216 16.42 -49.60 -35.48
C ASP A 216 15.92 -49.64 -34.03
N ILE A 217 15.46 -48.48 -33.56
CA ILE A 217 14.87 -48.29 -32.22
C ILE A 217 13.55 -49.08 -32.10
N ALA A 218 12.84 -49.30 -33.22
CA ALA A 218 11.57 -49.99 -33.29
C ALA A 218 11.66 -51.49 -32.94
N ASN A 219 12.84 -52.10 -33.09
CA ASN A 219 13.09 -53.52 -32.77
C ASN A 219 14.08 -53.75 -31.62
N GLN A 220 14.46 -52.72 -30.84
CA GLN A 220 15.21 -52.94 -29.59
C GLN A 220 14.41 -53.84 -28.62
N PRO A 221 14.97 -54.97 -28.14
CA PRO A 221 14.29 -55.85 -27.20
C PRO A 221 14.17 -55.22 -25.80
N ASP A 222 13.08 -55.54 -25.12
CA ASP A 222 12.99 -55.39 -23.67
C ASP A 222 13.49 -56.69 -23.02
N LEU A 223 14.77 -56.69 -22.64
CA LEU A 223 15.41 -57.82 -21.98
C LEU A 223 14.93 -57.93 -20.53
N ILE A 224 14.16 -58.97 -20.26
CA ILE A 224 13.77 -59.39 -18.91
C ILE A 224 14.54 -60.63 -18.50
N VAL A 225 14.93 -60.70 -17.22
CA VAL A 225 15.75 -61.77 -16.64
C VAL A 225 15.15 -62.29 -15.34
N ALA A 226 15.41 -63.55 -15.01
CA ALA A 226 15.00 -64.22 -13.78
C ALA A 226 16.07 -65.22 -13.34
N THR A 227 16.12 -65.52 -12.04
CA THR A 227 16.95 -66.62 -11.50
C THR A 227 16.30 -67.25 -10.28
N ASN A 228 16.41 -68.57 -10.13
CA ASN A 228 16.02 -69.25 -8.89
C ASN A 228 16.81 -70.57 -8.71
N LYS A 229 16.85 -71.12 -7.49
CA LYS A 229 17.41 -72.43 -7.19
C LYS A 229 16.31 -73.44 -6.91
N GLY A 230 16.50 -74.67 -7.36
CA GLY A 230 15.65 -75.79 -7.03
C GLY A 230 16.43 -77.07 -6.84
N SER A 231 15.83 -78.05 -6.17
CA SER A 231 16.30 -79.43 -6.15
C SER A 231 15.17 -80.34 -6.64
N LYS A 232 15.43 -81.64 -6.76
CA LYS A 232 14.47 -82.65 -7.24
C LYS A 232 13.20 -82.67 -6.38
N SER A 233 12.20 -81.90 -6.79
CA SER A 233 10.91 -81.75 -6.13
C SER A 233 9.76 -82.26 -7.01
N LYS A 234 8.60 -82.46 -6.39
CA LYS A 234 7.32 -82.53 -7.13
C LYS A 234 6.79 -81.13 -7.46
N GLU A 235 7.16 -80.12 -6.69
CA GLU A 235 6.80 -78.72 -6.96
C GLU A 235 7.68 -78.14 -8.06
N ALA A 236 7.11 -77.22 -8.82
CA ALA A 236 7.83 -76.53 -9.88
C ALA A 236 8.62 -75.33 -9.35
N LEU A 237 9.59 -74.92 -10.14
CA LEU A 237 10.36 -73.72 -9.89
C LEU A 237 9.59 -72.48 -10.36
N GLY A 238 9.13 -71.65 -9.41
CA GLY A 238 8.72 -70.28 -9.72
C GLY A 238 9.91 -69.46 -10.23
N LEU A 239 9.67 -68.53 -11.16
CA LEU A 239 10.65 -67.60 -11.69
C LEU A 239 10.01 -66.22 -11.80
N ASN A 240 10.56 -65.25 -11.08
CA ASN A 240 10.11 -63.85 -11.15
C ASN A 240 11.00 -63.10 -12.14
N PHE A 241 10.39 -62.51 -13.17
CA PHE A 241 11.12 -61.71 -14.16
C PHE A 241 11.25 -60.24 -13.75
N TYR A 242 12.39 -59.65 -14.09
CA TYR A 242 12.76 -58.26 -13.86
C TYR A 242 13.40 -57.69 -15.13
N HIS A 243 13.15 -56.43 -15.46
CA HIS A 243 13.84 -55.78 -16.58
C HIS A 243 15.33 -55.61 -16.27
N ALA A 244 16.19 -56.09 -17.16
CA ALA A 244 17.64 -55.88 -17.06
C ALA A 244 18.07 -54.49 -17.59
N LEU A 245 17.20 -53.79 -18.32
CA LEU A 245 17.48 -52.54 -19.02
C LEU A 245 16.80 -51.33 -18.36
N THR A 246 17.22 -50.13 -18.76
CA THR A 246 16.59 -48.85 -18.45
C THR A 246 15.75 -48.37 -19.63
N ALA A 247 14.49 -48.00 -19.42
CA ALA A 247 13.68 -47.36 -20.45
C ALA A 247 13.98 -45.86 -20.52
N VAL A 248 14.22 -45.29 -21.71
CA VAL A 248 14.47 -43.85 -21.89
C VAL A 248 13.45 -43.24 -22.87
N THR A 249 12.82 -42.14 -22.45
CA THR A 249 11.81 -41.39 -23.19
C THR A 249 12.06 -39.88 -23.21
N PHE A 250 11.38 -39.17 -24.11
CA PHE A 250 11.46 -37.72 -24.25
C PHE A 250 10.07 -37.09 -24.26
N SER A 251 9.95 -35.86 -23.77
CA SER A 251 8.72 -35.05 -23.79
C SER A 251 9.02 -33.55 -23.93
N VAL A 252 7.99 -32.75 -24.21
CA VAL A 252 8.03 -31.28 -24.21
C VAL A 252 6.75 -30.70 -23.61
N ASP A 253 6.89 -29.70 -22.75
CA ASP A 253 5.75 -29.02 -22.09
C ASP A 253 5.22 -27.83 -22.94
N LYS A 254 3.92 -27.56 -22.84
CA LYS A 254 3.24 -26.43 -23.48
C LYS A 254 3.75 -25.06 -23.03
N ASN A 255 4.44 -24.98 -21.88
CA ASN A 255 4.96 -23.72 -21.35
C ASN A 255 6.24 -23.24 -22.04
N LEU A 256 6.87 -24.07 -22.89
CA LEU A 256 8.16 -23.79 -23.52
C LEU A 256 8.27 -22.46 -24.31
N PRO A 257 7.24 -21.93 -25.01
CA PRO A 257 7.31 -20.63 -25.71
C PRO A 257 7.80 -19.46 -24.85
N ALA A 258 7.62 -19.55 -23.54
CA ALA A 258 8.20 -18.63 -22.57
C ALA A 258 9.69 -18.36 -22.76
N VAL A 259 10.46 -19.40 -23.05
CA VAL A 259 11.92 -19.37 -23.13
C VAL A 259 12.38 -19.30 -24.58
N VAL A 260 11.69 -20.05 -25.46
CA VAL A 260 12.09 -20.24 -26.87
C VAL A 260 11.34 -19.34 -27.85
N GLY A 261 10.28 -18.65 -27.44
CA GLY A 261 9.43 -17.83 -28.29
C GLY A 261 8.30 -18.62 -28.96
N SER A 262 7.22 -17.92 -29.33
CA SER A 262 6.01 -18.54 -29.88
C SER A 262 6.21 -19.19 -31.25
N GLY A 263 5.38 -20.18 -31.59
CA GLY A 263 5.22 -20.66 -32.97
C GLY A 263 6.46 -21.30 -33.60
N LYS A 264 7.34 -21.90 -32.79
CA LYS A 264 8.45 -22.72 -33.28
C LYS A 264 8.03 -24.19 -33.41
N GLN A 265 8.45 -24.85 -34.47
CA GLN A 265 8.25 -26.28 -34.68
C GLN A 265 9.42 -27.06 -34.06
N LEU A 266 9.15 -28.04 -33.22
CA LEU A 266 10.16 -29.03 -32.82
C LEU A 266 10.36 -30.01 -33.99
N THR A 267 11.60 -30.15 -34.47
CA THR A 267 11.92 -30.99 -35.64
C THR A 267 12.81 -32.18 -35.31
N LYS A 268 13.72 -32.07 -34.34
CA LYS A 268 14.69 -33.14 -34.03
C LYS A 268 15.01 -33.23 -32.54
N ILE A 269 15.26 -34.45 -32.08
CA ILE A 269 15.80 -34.77 -30.75
C ILE A 269 17.01 -35.67 -30.95
N GLU A 270 18.11 -35.39 -30.24
CA GLU A 270 19.32 -36.21 -30.27
C GLU A 270 19.77 -36.53 -28.85
N LEU A 271 20.05 -37.81 -28.58
CA LEU A 271 20.68 -38.29 -27.36
C LEU A 271 22.08 -38.79 -27.73
N GLN A 272 23.11 -38.01 -27.38
CA GLN A 272 24.49 -38.16 -27.84
C GLN A 272 25.40 -38.69 -26.73
N GLY A 273 26.48 -39.38 -27.11
CA GLY A 273 27.56 -39.76 -26.18
C GLY A 273 27.25 -40.96 -25.28
N ILE A 274 26.30 -41.80 -25.67
CA ILE A 274 25.77 -42.91 -24.85
C ILE A 274 26.39 -44.24 -25.23
N TYR A 275 26.75 -45.06 -24.23
CA TYR A 275 27.22 -46.42 -24.47
C TYR A 275 26.07 -47.33 -24.91
N ASN A 276 26.23 -48.02 -26.04
CA ASN A 276 25.18 -48.87 -26.60
C ASN A 276 25.48 -50.38 -26.55
N LYS A 277 26.70 -50.82 -26.24
CA LYS A 277 27.06 -52.24 -26.11
C LYS A 277 27.56 -52.57 -24.71
N GLY A 278 27.20 -53.75 -24.21
CA GLY A 278 27.63 -54.25 -22.90
C GLY A 278 27.24 -55.70 -22.68
N ILE A 279 27.81 -56.31 -21.65
CA ILE A 279 27.61 -57.71 -21.27
C ILE A 279 26.96 -57.75 -19.88
N CYS A 280 25.81 -58.41 -19.77
CA CYS A 280 25.14 -58.70 -18.52
C CYS A 280 25.59 -60.07 -18.00
N ASP A 281 26.34 -60.10 -16.91
CA ASP A 281 26.56 -61.29 -16.10
C ASP A 281 25.30 -61.55 -15.26
N LEU A 282 24.54 -62.59 -15.61
CA LEU A 282 23.33 -62.97 -14.89
C LEU A 282 23.64 -64.07 -13.87
N SER A 283 23.45 -63.76 -12.59
CA SER A 283 23.72 -64.67 -11.47
C SER A 283 22.58 -64.63 -10.46
N LEU A 284 22.55 -65.62 -9.57
CA LEU A 284 21.65 -65.62 -8.42
C LEU A 284 22.06 -64.54 -7.41
N SER A 285 21.11 -63.75 -6.92
CA SER A 285 21.35 -62.87 -5.77
C SER A 285 21.25 -63.62 -4.44
N GLU A 286 21.57 -62.95 -3.34
CA GLU A 286 21.32 -63.43 -1.98
C GLU A 286 19.82 -63.56 -1.65
N THR A 287 18.95 -62.89 -2.43
CA THR A 287 17.50 -62.95 -2.27
C THR A 287 16.90 -63.97 -3.25
N ALA A 288 16.22 -64.98 -2.72
CA ALA A 288 15.54 -65.99 -3.53
C ALA A 288 14.57 -65.35 -4.54
N ASN A 289 14.51 -65.90 -5.76
CA ASN A 289 13.74 -65.35 -6.89
C ASN A 289 14.13 -63.95 -7.39
N VAL A 290 15.23 -63.34 -6.92
CA VAL A 290 15.71 -62.05 -7.44
C VAL A 290 17.01 -62.26 -8.24
N PRO A 291 17.06 -61.87 -9.53
CA PRO A 291 18.27 -61.96 -10.35
C PRO A 291 19.28 -60.88 -9.95
N ASN A 292 20.56 -61.25 -9.93
CA ASN A 292 21.68 -60.32 -9.90
C ASN A 292 22.24 -60.16 -11.33
N ALA A 293 21.80 -59.12 -12.02
CA ALA A 293 22.17 -58.78 -13.39
C ALA A 293 23.22 -57.67 -13.39
N VAL A 294 24.50 -58.04 -13.53
CA VAL A 294 25.63 -57.10 -13.45
C VAL A 294 26.10 -56.72 -14.85
N TRP A 295 25.98 -55.45 -15.21
CA TRP A 295 26.38 -54.94 -16.52
C TRP A 295 27.83 -54.46 -16.57
N THR A 296 28.57 -54.95 -17.56
CA THR A 296 29.89 -54.43 -17.97
C THR A 296 29.75 -53.75 -19.33
N LEU A 297 30.03 -52.45 -19.39
CA LEU A 297 29.89 -51.65 -20.63
C LEU A 297 31.11 -51.82 -21.55
N ASP A 298 30.88 -51.89 -22.86
CA ASP A 298 31.92 -51.71 -23.85
C ASP A 298 32.26 -50.21 -23.97
N LYS A 299 33.32 -49.81 -23.26
CA LYS A 299 33.73 -48.40 -23.19
C LYS A 299 34.30 -47.82 -24.49
N ASN A 300 34.44 -48.62 -25.55
CA ASN A 300 34.96 -48.17 -26.84
C ASN A 300 33.88 -47.53 -27.74
N ASN A 301 32.60 -47.79 -27.48
CA ASN A 301 31.50 -47.47 -28.39
C ASN A 301 30.45 -46.54 -27.77
N LYS A 302 30.59 -45.23 -28.02
CA LYS A 302 29.55 -44.21 -27.77
C LYS A 302 28.81 -43.86 -29.06
N VAL A 303 27.49 -43.79 -29.01
CA VAL A 303 26.64 -43.49 -30.19
C VAL A 303 25.72 -42.29 -29.94
N THR A 304 25.05 -41.85 -31.02
CA THR A 304 23.93 -40.91 -30.97
C THR A 304 22.65 -41.61 -31.42
N TYR A 305 21.58 -41.41 -30.67
CA TYR A 305 20.20 -41.75 -31.07
C TYR A 305 19.52 -40.49 -31.57
N THR A 306 18.91 -40.55 -32.75
CA THR A 306 18.26 -39.38 -33.38
C THR A 306 16.80 -39.70 -33.65
N PHE A 307 15.91 -38.80 -33.24
CA PHE A 307 14.49 -38.83 -33.57
C PHE A 307 14.16 -37.62 -34.43
N ASP A 308 13.81 -37.85 -35.69
CA ASP A 308 13.12 -36.85 -36.50
C ASP A 308 11.65 -36.83 -36.09
N VAL A 309 11.15 -35.65 -35.78
CA VAL A 309 9.75 -35.39 -35.39
C VAL A 309 9.12 -34.29 -36.26
N THR A 310 9.77 -33.92 -37.36
CA THR A 310 9.30 -32.89 -38.30
C THR A 310 7.89 -33.20 -38.80
N ASP A 311 7.64 -34.43 -39.25
CA ASP A 311 6.33 -34.89 -39.75
C ASP A 311 5.21 -34.84 -38.69
N LYS A 312 5.57 -34.82 -37.39
CA LYS A 312 4.59 -34.67 -36.31
C LYS A 312 4.03 -33.24 -36.19
N ASN A 313 4.64 -32.26 -36.89
CA ASN A 313 4.22 -30.86 -36.91
C ASN A 313 4.00 -30.23 -35.52
N ILE A 314 4.87 -30.60 -34.56
CA ILE A 314 4.75 -30.17 -33.16
C ILE A 314 5.13 -28.70 -33.03
N ILE A 315 4.13 -27.82 -32.96
CA ILE A 315 4.33 -26.40 -32.65
C ILE A 315 4.33 -26.23 -31.14
N VAL A 316 5.45 -25.77 -30.59
CA VAL A 316 5.61 -25.57 -29.14
C VAL A 316 4.63 -24.49 -28.66
N GLY A 317 3.95 -24.76 -27.54
CA GLY A 317 2.93 -23.88 -26.99
C GLY A 317 1.49 -24.39 -27.03
N GLN A 318 1.19 -25.36 -27.90
CA GLN A 318 -0.20 -25.80 -28.11
C GLN A 318 -0.70 -26.75 -27.01
N GLN A 319 0.10 -27.74 -26.63
CA GLN A 319 -0.18 -28.72 -25.60
C GLN A 319 1.11 -29.39 -25.14
N ASP A 320 1.03 -30.24 -24.12
CA ASP A 320 2.13 -31.08 -23.65
C ASP A 320 2.26 -32.28 -24.61
N TYR A 321 3.48 -32.63 -25.03
CA TYR A 321 3.71 -33.70 -26.01
C TYR A 321 4.69 -34.75 -25.47
N ALA A 322 4.28 -36.01 -25.49
CA ALA A 322 5.20 -37.14 -25.39
C ALA A 322 5.85 -37.39 -26.76
N LEU A 323 7.18 -37.29 -26.82
CA LEU A 323 7.92 -37.29 -28.08
C LEU A 323 8.32 -38.70 -28.53
N THR A 324 8.57 -39.60 -27.56
CA THR A 324 8.80 -41.02 -27.80
C THR A 324 7.86 -41.89 -26.94
N GLN A 325 7.18 -42.83 -27.59
CA GLN A 325 6.18 -43.72 -26.99
C GLN A 325 6.24 -45.11 -27.64
N GLY A 326 5.74 -46.15 -26.95
CA GLY A 326 5.64 -47.51 -27.50
C GLY A 326 6.96 -48.02 -28.06
N ALA A 327 6.99 -48.32 -29.36
CA ALA A 327 8.19 -48.80 -30.07
C ALA A 327 9.31 -47.76 -30.24
N GLN A 328 9.08 -46.49 -29.88
CA GLN A 328 10.11 -45.44 -29.86
C GLN A 328 10.73 -45.23 -28.46
N THR A 329 10.26 -45.97 -27.43
CA THR A 329 10.95 -46.05 -26.15
C THR A 329 12.30 -46.76 -26.33
N LEU A 330 13.39 -46.09 -25.94
CA LEU A 330 14.73 -46.69 -25.95
C LEU A 330 14.86 -47.69 -24.80
N MET A 331 15.37 -48.89 -25.08
CA MET A 331 15.74 -49.89 -24.08
C MET A 331 17.27 -49.89 -23.97
N MET A 332 17.78 -49.29 -22.90
CA MET A 332 19.18 -48.91 -22.74
C MET A 332 19.89 -49.72 -21.67
N ILE A 333 21.21 -49.91 -21.83
CA ILE A 333 22.04 -50.55 -20.80
C ILE A 333 22.14 -49.61 -19.58
N PRO A 334 21.91 -50.10 -18.35
CA PRO A 334 22.20 -49.37 -17.12
C PRO A 334 23.65 -48.89 -17.09
N GLN A 335 23.86 -47.58 -16.90
CA GLN A 335 25.17 -46.94 -17.04
C GLN A 335 25.27 -45.64 -16.26
N THR A 336 26.48 -45.33 -15.76
CA THR A 336 26.82 -43.97 -15.33
C THR A 336 27.03 -43.09 -16.57
N LEU A 337 26.38 -41.93 -16.60
CA LEU A 337 26.51 -40.95 -17.67
C LEU A 337 27.81 -40.15 -17.48
N GLU A 338 28.78 -40.42 -18.36
CA GLU A 338 30.09 -39.78 -18.37
C GLU A 338 30.09 -38.47 -19.18
N THR A 339 31.16 -37.67 -19.03
CA THR A 339 31.42 -36.47 -19.84
C THR A 339 31.23 -36.74 -21.33
N GLY A 340 30.45 -35.88 -21.99
CA GLY A 340 30.07 -36.00 -23.40
C GLY A 340 28.69 -36.61 -23.63
N ALA A 341 28.06 -37.24 -22.63
CA ALA A 341 26.65 -37.58 -22.68
C ALA A 341 25.81 -36.28 -22.69
N LYS A 342 24.97 -36.08 -23.71
CA LYS A 342 24.09 -34.91 -23.81
C LYS A 342 22.78 -35.19 -24.55
N VAL A 343 21.77 -34.38 -24.30
CA VAL A 343 20.53 -34.35 -25.09
C VAL A 343 20.37 -32.99 -25.76
N CYS A 344 19.95 -33.00 -27.03
CA CYS A 344 19.76 -31.82 -27.87
C CYS A 344 18.35 -31.82 -28.46
N PHE A 345 17.68 -30.68 -28.43
CA PHE A 345 16.37 -30.45 -29.05
C PHE A 345 16.50 -29.34 -30.10
N THR A 346 16.03 -29.59 -31.32
CA THR A 346 16.13 -28.63 -32.44
C THR A 346 14.75 -28.07 -32.77
N LEU A 347 14.62 -26.74 -32.71
CA LEU A 347 13.41 -26.01 -33.02
C LEU A 347 13.61 -25.10 -34.24
N THR A 348 12.59 -24.94 -35.08
CA THR A 348 12.64 -24.12 -36.30
C THR A 348 11.47 -23.15 -36.42
N LYS A 349 11.67 -21.99 -37.06
CA LYS A 349 10.61 -21.05 -37.46
C LYS A 349 11.10 -20.21 -38.65
N GLY A 350 10.33 -20.17 -39.74
CA GLY A 350 10.67 -19.37 -40.92
C GLY A 350 12.04 -19.72 -41.55
N GLY A 351 12.45 -20.99 -41.49
CA GLY A 351 13.76 -21.47 -41.98
C GLY A 351 14.95 -21.19 -41.05
N GLN A 352 14.77 -20.48 -39.94
CA GLN A 352 15.77 -20.34 -38.88
C GLN A 352 15.70 -21.52 -37.91
N THR A 353 16.86 -21.99 -37.45
CA THR A 353 17.01 -23.17 -36.58
C THR A 353 17.75 -22.79 -35.29
N GLU A 354 17.20 -23.18 -34.13
CA GLU A 354 17.83 -23.00 -32.80
C GLU A 354 17.90 -24.37 -32.11
N THR A 355 19.08 -24.72 -31.57
CA THR A 355 19.30 -25.98 -30.86
C THR A 355 19.52 -25.72 -29.38
N PHE A 356 18.78 -26.42 -28.54
CA PHE A 356 18.89 -26.39 -27.08
C PHE A 356 19.55 -27.67 -26.63
N GLU A 357 20.75 -27.59 -26.06
CA GLU A 357 21.49 -28.75 -25.56
C GLU A 357 21.76 -28.67 -24.06
N THR A 358 21.80 -29.83 -23.41
CA THR A 358 22.32 -29.96 -22.04
C THR A 358 23.19 -31.20 -21.89
N ASN A 359 24.21 -31.10 -21.06
CA ASN A 359 24.99 -32.26 -20.63
C ASN A 359 24.15 -33.09 -19.64
N LEU A 360 24.25 -34.41 -19.76
CA LEU A 360 23.59 -35.37 -18.89
C LEU A 360 24.58 -35.90 -17.85
N THR A 361 24.11 -36.05 -16.61
CA THR A 361 24.88 -36.57 -15.48
C THR A 361 24.02 -37.52 -14.64
N GLY A 362 24.66 -38.43 -13.89
CA GLY A 362 23.98 -39.39 -13.02
C GLY A 362 24.07 -40.83 -13.52
N GLU A 363 23.13 -41.67 -13.14
CA GLU A 363 23.13 -43.11 -13.38
C GLU A 363 21.78 -43.59 -13.89
N TRP A 364 21.80 -44.43 -14.93
CA TRP A 364 20.67 -45.24 -15.38
C TRP A 364 20.70 -46.60 -14.69
N LYS A 365 19.56 -47.04 -14.15
CA LYS A 365 19.44 -48.27 -13.36
C LYS A 365 18.52 -49.28 -14.05
N ALA A 366 18.79 -50.57 -13.88
CA ALA A 366 17.93 -51.63 -14.40
C ALA A 366 16.49 -51.49 -13.82
N GLY A 367 15.47 -51.69 -14.65
CA GLY A 367 14.07 -51.62 -14.23
C GLY A 367 13.54 -50.23 -13.90
N THR A 368 14.25 -49.15 -14.28
CA THR A 368 13.74 -47.77 -14.17
C THR A 368 13.38 -47.20 -15.54
N THR A 369 12.46 -46.23 -15.52
CA THR A 369 12.17 -45.36 -16.67
C THR A 369 12.74 -43.97 -16.41
N ILE A 370 13.46 -43.42 -17.38
CA ILE A 370 13.98 -42.06 -17.37
C ILE A 370 13.26 -41.26 -18.45
N ASN A 371 12.63 -40.15 -18.07
CA ASN A 371 12.06 -39.20 -19.03
C ASN A 371 12.88 -37.91 -19.07
N TYR A 372 13.28 -37.49 -20.27
CA TYR A 372 13.95 -36.22 -20.53
C TYR A 372 12.95 -35.21 -21.09
N ASN A 373 12.50 -34.29 -20.24
CA ASN A 373 11.48 -33.30 -20.59
C ASN A 373 12.07 -31.93 -20.94
N LEU A 374 11.70 -31.36 -22.08
CA LEU A 374 12.01 -29.97 -22.43
C LEU A 374 10.88 -29.04 -21.99
N SER A 375 11.13 -28.16 -21.03
CA SER A 375 10.12 -27.27 -20.45
C SER A 375 10.69 -25.91 -20.06
N ALA A 376 9.80 -24.98 -19.73
CA ALA A 376 10.16 -23.75 -19.01
C ALA A 376 10.00 -23.94 -17.50
N ASP A 377 10.82 -23.25 -16.70
CA ASP A 377 10.69 -23.26 -15.25
C ASP A 377 9.37 -22.59 -14.81
N MET A 378 8.71 -23.15 -13.81
CA MET A 378 7.46 -22.63 -13.25
C MET A 378 7.47 -22.74 -11.74
N PHE A 379 7.30 -21.61 -11.05
CA PHE A 379 7.23 -21.56 -9.59
C PHE A 379 5.77 -21.52 -9.12
N LYS A 380 5.49 -22.26 -8.04
CA LYS A 380 4.21 -22.17 -7.33
C LYS A 380 4.09 -20.90 -6.49
N THR A 381 5.22 -20.36 -6.03
CA THR A 381 5.28 -19.25 -5.09
C THR A 381 6.48 -18.36 -5.37
N ILE A 382 6.42 -17.13 -4.87
CA ILE A 382 7.50 -16.14 -5.00
C ILE A 382 7.83 -15.61 -3.60
N GLY A 383 9.11 -15.52 -3.24
CA GLY A 383 9.51 -14.90 -1.96
C GLY A 383 9.12 -13.42 -1.86
N ASP A 384 8.89 -12.93 -0.64
CA ASP A 384 8.45 -11.56 -0.35
C ASP A 384 9.55 -10.49 -0.55
N TYR A 385 10.03 -10.37 -1.79
CA TYR A 385 11.02 -9.40 -2.27
C TYR A 385 10.39 -8.26 -3.09
N ILE A 386 9.08 -8.05 -2.93
CA ILE A 386 8.31 -7.00 -3.58
C ILE A 386 8.00 -5.93 -2.52
N TYR A 387 8.71 -4.80 -2.60
CA TYR A 387 8.66 -3.74 -1.60
C TYR A 387 7.75 -2.61 -2.04
N TYR A 388 6.72 -2.34 -1.23
CA TYR A 388 5.82 -1.20 -1.33
C TYR A 388 6.60 0.12 -1.22
N ASP A 389 6.26 1.12 -2.05
CA ASP A 389 6.86 2.46 -1.94
C ASP A 389 6.34 3.15 -0.67
N THR A 390 7.25 3.50 0.24
CA THR A 390 6.96 4.19 1.50
C THR A 390 7.48 5.61 1.54
N SER A 391 7.97 6.15 0.41
CA SER A 391 8.61 7.46 0.34
C SER A 391 7.74 8.60 0.89
N TRP A 392 6.42 8.53 0.74
CA TRP A 392 5.48 9.50 1.32
C TRP A 392 5.46 9.55 2.85
N ASN A 393 5.91 8.51 3.56
CA ASN A 393 6.06 8.51 5.01
C ASN A 393 7.38 9.12 5.49
N LEU A 394 8.27 9.53 4.57
CA LEU A 394 9.63 10.02 4.86
C LEU A 394 9.87 11.47 4.40
N VAL A 395 8.81 12.21 4.06
CA VAL A 395 8.93 13.57 3.50
C VAL A 395 8.78 14.69 4.52
N ASP A 396 8.14 14.42 5.66
CA ASP A 396 7.81 15.43 6.67
C ASP A 396 8.31 14.99 8.04
N GLN A 397 9.43 15.58 8.48
CA GLN A 397 9.93 15.42 9.85
C GLN A 397 9.01 16.15 10.84
N VAL A 398 8.88 15.59 12.04
CA VAL A 398 8.23 16.27 13.16
C VAL A 398 9.14 17.45 13.60
N PRO A 399 8.65 18.71 13.62
CA PRO A 399 9.45 19.89 13.93
C PRO A 399 10.27 19.81 15.22
N ASP A 400 9.71 19.16 16.24
CA ASP A 400 10.29 19.02 17.58
C ASP A 400 11.08 17.70 17.76
N ASN A 401 11.07 16.81 16.76
CA ASN A 401 11.78 15.53 16.77
C ASN A 401 12.26 15.14 15.36
N SER A 402 13.44 15.61 14.95
CA SER A 402 14.01 15.39 13.60
C SER A 402 14.31 13.93 13.24
N TRP A 403 14.21 13.00 14.20
CA TRP A 403 14.35 11.56 13.97
C TRP A 403 13.02 10.87 13.64
N GLU A 404 11.91 11.58 13.76
CA GLU A 404 10.55 11.08 13.56
C GLU A 404 9.91 11.78 12.36
N TYR A 405 9.15 11.04 11.58
CA TYR A 405 8.40 11.53 10.44
C TYR A 405 6.92 11.33 10.68
N TYR A 406 6.10 12.28 10.21
CA TYR A 406 4.66 12.09 10.20
C TYR A 406 4.31 10.89 9.32
N LYS A 407 3.59 9.93 9.90
CA LYS A 407 2.99 8.85 9.13
C LYS A 407 1.85 9.43 8.28
N ASN A 408 2.15 9.64 7.02
CA ASN A 408 1.20 10.20 6.05
C ASN A 408 0.28 9.13 5.47
N ASP A 409 0.71 7.85 5.57
CA ASP A 409 -0.01 6.57 5.42
C ASP A 409 -0.95 6.46 4.21
N PRO A 410 -0.60 5.58 3.26
CA PRO A 410 -1.51 4.50 2.93
C PRO A 410 -1.08 3.21 3.63
N LYS A 411 0.20 2.82 3.50
CA LYS A 411 0.84 1.68 4.19
C LYS A 411 2.32 1.94 4.49
N ASN A 412 2.88 1.09 5.37
CA ASN A 412 4.33 0.96 5.63
C ASN A 412 4.97 -0.26 4.93
N SER A 413 4.15 -1.20 4.43
CA SER A 413 4.54 -2.40 3.71
C SER A 413 3.29 -3.01 3.08
N PHE A 414 3.43 -4.02 2.22
CA PHE A 414 2.30 -4.91 1.97
C PHE A 414 1.88 -5.61 3.29
N GLU A 415 0.58 -5.88 3.41
CA GLU A 415 -0.09 -6.62 4.48
C GLU A 415 -0.43 -8.04 3.95
N ILE A 416 -0.96 -8.94 4.79
CA ILE A 416 -1.44 -10.25 4.30
C ILE A 416 -2.78 -10.04 3.58
N GLY A 417 -2.97 -10.70 2.44
CA GLY A 417 -4.14 -10.53 1.58
C GLY A 417 -4.06 -9.38 0.58
N ASP A 418 -2.96 -8.59 0.57
CA ASP A 418 -2.70 -7.64 -0.53
C ASP A 418 -2.53 -8.37 -1.85
N GLN A 419 -2.98 -7.74 -2.94
CA GLN A 419 -3.03 -8.33 -4.27
C GLN A 419 -2.33 -7.44 -5.29
N ILE A 420 -1.47 -8.05 -6.10
CA ILE A 420 -0.78 -7.41 -7.24
C ILE A 420 -1.10 -8.15 -8.53
N GLY A 421 -1.05 -7.44 -9.66
CA GLY A 421 -1.11 -8.06 -10.99
C GLY A 421 0.29 -8.14 -11.59
N VAL A 422 0.65 -9.29 -12.16
CA VAL A 422 1.96 -9.56 -12.75
C VAL A 422 1.84 -9.89 -14.23
N TYR A 423 2.74 -9.30 -15.02
CA TYR A 423 2.93 -9.59 -16.44
C TYR A 423 4.35 -10.09 -16.66
N VAL A 424 4.50 -11.05 -17.57
CA VAL A 424 5.81 -11.59 -17.97
C VAL A 424 5.98 -11.44 -19.46
N VAL A 425 7.08 -10.81 -19.88
CA VAL A 425 7.45 -10.59 -21.28
C VAL A 425 8.74 -11.34 -21.58
N ASN A 426 8.76 -12.15 -22.64
CA ASN A 426 9.95 -12.91 -23.02
C ASN A 426 11.02 -12.06 -23.74
N LYS A 427 12.17 -12.67 -24.06
CA LYS A 427 13.29 -12.03 -24.78
C LYS A 427 12.95 -11.56 -26.21
N TYR A 428 11.79 -11.92 -26.74
CA TYR A 428 11.31 -11.55 -28.08
C TYR A 428 10.26 -10.41 -28.05
N ASN A 429 10.02 -9.80 -26.89
CA ASN A 429 8.93 -8.84 -26.65
C ASN A 429 7.52 -9.46 -26.81
N GLU A 430 7.38 -10.78 -26.69
CA GLU A 430 6.07 -11.42 -26.64
C GLU A 430 5.58 -11.47 -25.18
N LEU A 431 4.30 -11.12 -24.98
CA LEU A 431 3.65 -11.26 -23.68
C LEU A 431 3.29 -12.74 -23.46
N VAL A 432 3.78 -13.31 -22.37
CA VAL A 432 3.69 -14.77 -22.09
C VAL A 432 2.96 -15.10 -20.78
N VAL A 433 2.72 -14.09 -19.94
CA VAL A 433 1.78 -14.12 -18.81
C VAL A 433 1.09 -12.77 -18.74
N GLU A 434 -0.24 -12.77 -18.66
CA GLU A 434 -1.07 -11.57 -18.64
C GLU A 434 -1.83 -11.42 -17.33
N ASN A 435 -1.64 -10.27 -16.66
CA ASN A 435 -2.42 -9.86 -15.48
C ASN A 435 -2.55 -10.93 -14.37
N LEU A 436 -1.55 -11.80 -14.20
CA LEU A 436 -1.60 -12.88 -13.22
C LEU A 436 -1.74 -12.28 -11.82
N LYS A 437 -2.83 -12.64 -11.14
CA LYS A 437 -3.07 -12.19 -9.77
C LYS A 437 -2.16 -12.95 -8.82
N LEU A 438 -1.36 -12.22 -8.06
CA LEU A 438 -0.66 -12.77 -6.90
C LEU A 438 -1.22 -12.17 -5.62
N THR A 439 -1.47 -13.02 -4.63
CA THR A 439 -1.90 -12.63 -3.28
C THR A 439 -0.78 -12.89 -2.29
N ARG A 440 -0.52 -11.95 -1.38
CA ARG A 440 0.47 -12.14 -0.32
C ARG A 440 -0.09 -12.98 0.82
N VAL A 441 0.59 -14.05 1.19
CA VAL A 441 0.18 -14.99 2.23
C VAL A 441 1.26 -15.14 3.32
N GLU A 442 0.86 -15.71 4.45
CA GLU A 442 1.72 -15.91 5.62
C GLU A 442 2.70 -17.09 5.43
N ALA A 443 3.87 -16.97 6.06
CA ALA A 443 4.85 -18.05 6.17
C ALA A 443 4.23 -19.35 6.74
N THR A 444 4.47 -20.49 6.08
CA THR A 444 4.06 -21.82 6.58
C THR A 444 5.19 -22.47 7.38
N GLN A 445 4.92 -23.53 8.15
CA GLN A 445 5.97 -24.27 8.86
C GLN A 445 7.04 -24.90 7.94
N GLN A 446 6.78 -24.99 6.63
CA GLN A 446 7.74 -25.44 5.63
C GLN A 446 8.56 -24.28 5.01
N ASN A 447 8.01 -23.06 4.99
CA ASN A 447 8.61 -21.88 4.38
C ASN A 447 8.78 -20.77 5.43
N ASN A 448 10.00 -20.58 5.94
CA ASN A 448 10.34 -19.62 7.02
C ASN A 448 10.19 -18.12 6.64
N TYR A 449 9.44 -17.77 5.60
CA TYR A 449 9.27 -16.42 5.08
C TYR A 449 7.91 -16.27 4.39
N ASN A 450 7.35 -15.06 4.45
CA ASN A 450 6.14 -14.70 3.71
C ASN A 450 6.39 -14.80 2.20
N LEU A 451 5.32 -14.96 1.43
CA LEU A 451 5.40 -15.26 0.01
C LEU A 451 4.15 -14.78 -0.75
N TRP A 452 4.28 -14.72 -2.06
CA TRP A 452 3.22 -14.36 -3.00
C TRP A 452 2.80 -15.60 -3.78
N GLU A 453 1.50 -15.91 -3.75
CA GLU A 453 0.92 -17.09 -4.44
C GLU A 453 -0.01 -16.66 -5.57
N PRO A 454 0.06 -17.30 -6.75
CA PRO A 454 -1.00 -17.27 -7.75
C PRO A 454 -2.28 -17.91 -7.20
N GLU A 455 -3.45 -17.48 -7.69
CA GLU A 455 -4.71 -18.13 -7.33
C GLU A 455 -4.83 -19.53 -7.97
N ASN A 456 -5.74 -20.35 -7.43
CA ASN A 456 -6.18 -21.64 -8.03
C ASN A 456 -5.07 -22.67 -8.32
N GLY A 457 -3.89 -22.53 -7.69
CA GLY A 457 -2.73 -23.40 -7.97
C GLY A 457 -2.05 -23.13 -9.31
N GLU A 458 -2.33 -21.99 -9.95
CA GLU A 458 -1.56 -21.48 -11.07
C GLU A 458 -0.08 -21.34 -10.69
N LYS A 459 0.80 -21.27 -11.69
CA LYS A 459 2.24 -21.15 -11.49
C LYS A 459 2.76 -19.93 -12.23
N LEU A 460 3.59 -19.12 -11.57
CA LEU A 460 4.31 -18.08 -12.29
C LEU A 460 5.40 -18.74 -13.15
N LEU A 461 5.38 -18.42 -14.43
CA LEU A 461 6.45 -18.70 -15.36
C LEU A 461 7.76 -18.01 -14.93
N TYR A 462 8.87 -18.74 -14.96
CA TYR A 462 10.18 -18.19 -14.68
C TYR A 462 11.20 -18.43 -15.80
N SER A 463 11.96 -17.37 -16.09
CA SER A 463 13.17 -17.38 -16.90
C SER A 463 14.01 -16.12 -16.61
N LYS A 464 15.34 -16.27 -16.62
CA LYS A 464 16.31 -15.15 -16.58
C LYS A 464 16.28 -14.29 -17.85
N SER A 465 15.69 -14.78 -18.93
CA SER A 465 15.52 -14.06 -20.19
C SER A 465 14.22 -13.25 -20.29
N CYS A 466 13.35 -13.33 -19.27
CA CYS A 466 12.11 -12.57 -19.21
C CYS A 466 12.26 -11.28 -18.40
N ARG A 467 11.44 -10.28 -18.75
CA ARG A 467 11.15 -9.10 -17.93
C ARG A 467 9.82 -9.31 -17.22
N TYR A 468 9.74 -8.83 -16.00
CA TYR A 468 8.56 -8.94 -15.15
C TYR A 468 8.10 -7.54 -14.77
N PHE A 469 6.80 -7.31 -14.88
CA PHE A 469 6.16 -6.05 -14.52
C PHE A 469 5.02 -6.34 -13.55
N CYS A 470 4.95 -5.62 -12.44
CA CYS A 470 3.87 -5.76 -11.48
C CYS A 470 3.28 -4.41 -11.08
N TYR A 471 2.01 -4.42 -10.70
CA TYR A 471 1.29 -3.22 -10.26
C TYR A 471 0.39 -3.51 -9.05
N TYR A 472 0.14 -2.45 -8.28
CA TYR A 472 -0.77 -2.41 -7.13
C TYR A 472 -1.68 -1.16 -7.26
N PRO A 473 -2.93 -1.19 -6.77
CA PRO A 473 -3.68 -2.39 -6.37
C PRO A 473 -4.06 -3.23 -7.60
N TYR A 474 -4.19 -4.55 -7.42
CA TYR A 474 -4.65 -5.46 -8.48
C TYR A 474 -6.04 -5.08 -9.02
N SER A 475 -6.24 -5.29 -10.33
CA SER A 475 -7.56 -5.27 -10.96
C SER A 475 -7.73 -6.49 -11.87
N ALA A 476 -8.90 -7.14 -11.79
CA ALA A 476 -9.25 -8.24 -12.70
C ALA A 476 -9.45 -7.79 -14.16
N SER A 477 -9.57 -6.48 -14.42
CA SER A 477 -9.58 -5.96 -15.79
C SER A 477 -8.19 -6.07 -16.41
N GLN A 478 -8.10 -6.56 -17.64
CA GLN A 478 -6.86 -6.55 -18.41
C GLN A 478 -6.36 -5.09 -18.58
N GLN A 479 -5.06 -4.85 -18.40
CA GLN A 479 -4.48 -3.51 -18.62
C GLN A 479 -3.92 -3.42 -20.03
N THR A 480 -4.07 -2.26 -20.69
CA THR A 480 -3.33 -1.94 -21.92
C THR A 480 -1.85 -1.76 -21.57
N VAL A 481 -0.97 -2.54 -22.19
CA VAL A 481 0.47 -2.58 -21.88
C VAL A 481 1.33 -2.55 -23.14
N ASP A 482 2.59 -2.11 -23.00
CA ASP A 482 3.61 -2.14 -24.06
C ASP A 482 4.67 -3.23 -23.78
N PRO A 483 4.62 -4.39 -24.46
CA PRO A 483 5.62 -5.45 -24.32
C PRO A 483 7.05 -5.05 -24.71
N THR A 484 7.27 -3.94 -25.41
CA THR A 484 8.63 -3.48 -25.74
C THR A 484 9.29 -2.72 -24.58
N ALA A 485 8.51 -2.19 -23.64
CA ALA A 485 8.97 -1.34 -22.55
C ALA A 485 10.01 -2.00 -21.62
N THR A 486 10.99 -1.23 -21.14
CA THR A 486 12.04 -1.69 -20.22
C THR A 486 11.84 -1.25 -18.77
N THR A 487 10.86 -0.37 -18.49
CA THR A 487 10.48 0.07 -17.15
C THR A 487 8.98 -0.06 -16.92
N ALA A 488 8.57 -0.18 -15.66
CA ALA A 488 7.15 -0.29 -15.30
C ALA A 488 6.32 0.92 -15.75
N GLU A 489 6.88 2.15 -15.70
CA GLU A 489 6.15 3.35 -16.10
C GLU A 489 5.89 3.43 -17.61
N ALA A 490 6.79 2.87 -18.43
CA ALA A 490 6.58 2.74 -19.86
C ALA A 490 5.61 1.58 -20.16
N PHE A 491 5.77 0.45 -19.46
CA PHE A 491 4.91 -0.74 -19.65
C PHE A 491 3.44 -0.44 -19.34
N PHE A 492 3.16 0.32 -18.27
CA PHE A 492 1.80 0.73 -17.86
C PHE A 492 1.42 2.16 -18.31
N ALA A 493 2.07 2.73 -19.33
CA ALA A 493 1.90 4.14 -19.71
C ALA A 493 0.44 4.55 -19.99
N ASP A 494 -0.32 3.71 -20.70
CA ASP A 494 -1.74 3.96 -21.00
C ASP A 494 -2.57 4.06 -19.71
N LYS A 495 -2.42 3.08 -18.81
CA LYS A 495 -3.09 3.07 -17.50
C LYS A 495 -2.81 4.34 -16.72
N ILE A 496 -1.54 4.74 -16.60
CA ILE A 496 -1.11 5.93 -15.84
C ILE A 496 -1.75 7.21 -16.41
N ASN A 497 -1.73 7.36 -17.73
CA ASN A 497 -2.27 8.54 -18.41
C ASN A 497 -3.81 8.62 -18.30
N ASN A 498 -4.48 7.47 -18.23
CA ASN A 498 -5.94 7.33 -18.15
C ASN A 498 -6.49 7.18 -16.71
N LEU A 499 -5.65 7.29 -15.67
CA LEU A 499 -6.10 7.25 -14.27
C LEU A 499 -7.16 8.33 -13.98
N GLN A 500 -8.28 7.88 -13.42
CA GLN A 500 -9.39 8.75 -13.01
C GLN A 500 -9.21 9.20 -11.56
N LEU A 501 -9.73 10.38 -11.23
CA LEU A 501 -9.68 10.90 -9.87
C LEU A 501 -10.71 10.17 -9.00
N VAL A 502 -10.24 9.43 -7.98
CA VAL A 502 -11.10 8.87 -6.94
C VAL A 502 -11.48 9.99 -5.97
N THR A 503 -12.73 10.45 -6.05
CA THR A 503 -13.21 11.62 -5.27
C THR A 503 -13.47 11.29 -3.79
N ASP A 504 -13.82 10.05 -3.46
CA ASP A 504 -14.06 9.61 -2.09
C ASP A 504 -12.94 8.67 -1.63
N GLN A 505 -12.03 9.19 -0.81
CA GLN A 505 -10.92 8.47 -0.18
C GLN A 505 -11.05 8.50 1.35
N SER A 506 -12.27 8.61 1.89
CA SER A 506 -12.49 8.88 3.32
C SER A 506 -12.18 7.73 4.28
N THR A 507 -11.76 6.56 3.79
CA THR A 507 -11.39 5.37 4.59
C THR A 507 -10.06 4.83 4.10
N LYS A 508 -9.36 4.07 4.96
CA LYS A 508 -8.04 3.49 4.66
C LYS A 508 -8.06 2.68 3.36
N GLU A 509 -9.10 1.87 3.15
CA GLU A 509 -9.28 1.02 1.96
C GLU A 509 -9.49 1.85 0.69
N LYS A 510 -10.38 2.87 0.76
CA LYS A 510 -10.64 3.75 -0.39
C LYS A 510 -9.41 4.56 -0.76
N PHE A 511 -8.70 5.09 0.24
CA PHE A 511 -7.45 5.81 0.05
C PHE A 511 -6.38 4.93 -0.60
N GLN A 512 -6.11 3.74 -0.04
CA GLN A 512 -5.18 2.77 -0.63
C GLN A 512 -5.57 2.35 -2.05
N SER A 513 -6.87 2.24 -2.35
CA SER A 513 -7.33 1.88 -3.70
C SER A 513 -6.99 2.92 -4.79
N ALA A 514 -6.66 4.16 -4.39
CA ALA A 514 -6.19 5.21 -5.29
C ALA A 514 -4.67 5.20 -5.52
N ASP A 515 -3.89 4.50 -4.69
CA ASP A 515 -2.43 4.45 -4.77
C ASP A 515 -1.93 3.48 -5.85
N PHE A 516 -2.02 3.92 -7.11
CA PHE A 516 -1.48 3.14 -8.21
C PHE A 516 0.06 3.17 -8.18
N GLN A 517 0.65 2.04 -7.80
CA GLN A 517 2.09 1.80 -7.85
C GLN A 517 2.43 0.76 -8.92
N ALA A 518 3.62 0.86 -9.52
CA ALA A 518 4.16 -0.24 -10.32
C ALA A 518 5.67 -0.44 -10.08
N GLY A 519 6.14 -1.64 -10.39
CA GLY A 519 7.53 -2.06 -10.30
C GLY A 519 7.87 -3.04 -11.41
N SER A 520 9.17 -3.22 -11.66
CA SER A 520 9.67 -4.15 -12.68
C SER A 520 10.97 -4.79 -12.24
N PHE A 521 11.21 -6.02 -12.68
CA PHE A 521 12.47 -6.72 -12.43
C PHE A 521 12.90 -7.62 -13.60
N VAL A 522 14.19 -7.97 -13.57
CA VAL A 522 14.80 -9.06 -14.33
C VAL A 522 15.56 -9.90 -13.31
N ALA A 523 15.47 -11.22 -13.39
CA ALA A 523 16.18 -12.09 -12.46
C ALA A 523 17.69 -12.10 -12.73
N ASP A 524 18.49 -12.10 -11.67
CA ASP A 524 19.94 -12.02 -11.75
C ASP A 524 20.61 -13.35 -12.19
N SER A 525 21.94 -13.36 -12.24
CA SER A 525 22.74 -14.53 -12.62
C SER A 525 22.57 -15.72 -11.67
N TYR A 526 22.20 -15.51 -10.41
CA TYR A 526 21.87 -16.56 -9.44
C TYR A 526 20.41 -16.98 -9.52
N GLY A 527 19.55 -16.08 -10.00
CA GLY A 527 18.11 -16.23 -10.14
C GLY A 527 17.31 -15.51 -9.06
N SER A 528 17.94 -14.64 -8.28
CA SER A 528 17.30 -13.75 -7.34
C SER A 528 16.75 -12.50 -8.05
N PHE A 529 15.85 -11.78 -7.39
CA PHE A 529 15.36 -10.48 -7.83
C PHE A 529 14.89 -9.67 -6.61
N THR A 530 14.81 -8.35 -6.78
CA THR A 530 14.17 -7.44 -5.83
C THR A 530 13.29 -6.49 -6.63
N VAL A 531 12.04 -6.28 -6.23
CA VAL A 531 11.16 -5.28 -6.83
C VAL A 531 10.99 -4.12 -5.86
N LYS A 532 11.32 -2.92 -6.32
CA LYS A 532 10.90 -1.69 -5.64
C LYS A 532 9.73 -1.14 -6.43
N MET A 533 8.56 -1.12 -5.80
CA MET A 533 7.40 -0.41 -6.34
C MET A 533 7.67 1.09 -6.30
N LYS A 534 6.91 1.85 -7.08
CA LYS A 534 6.99 3.31 -7.16
C LYS A 534 5.60 3.89 -7.31
N HIS A 535 5.28 4.96 -6.57
CA HIS A 535 4.03 5.69 -6.76
C HIS A 535 3.95 6.30 -8.18
N LEU A 536 2.86 6.03 -8.90
CA LEU A 536 2.58 6.56 -10.24
C LEU A 536 1.38 7.53 -10.26
N VAL A 537 1.14 8.08 -9.08
CA VAL A 537 0.17 9.09 -8.69
C VAL A 537 0.87 10.08 -7.77
N GLY A 538 0.34 11.30 -7.64
CA GLY A 538 0.82 12.27 -6.68
C GLY A 538 -0.03 12.27 -5.40
N PHE A 539 0.49 12.94 -4.38
CA PHE A 539 -0.08 12.97 -3.04
C PHE A 539 -0.27 14.41 -2.56
N VAL A 540 -1.43 14.69 -1.99
CA VAL A 540 -1.79 15.98 -1.41
C VAL A 540 -1.95 15.80 0.09
N ILE A 541 -1.23 16.64 0.85
CA ILE A 541 -1.32 16.68 2.31
C ILE A 541 -2.04 17.97 2.70
N LEU A 542 -3.18 17.83 3.36
CA LEU A 542 -3.89 18.94 3.98
C LEU A 542 -3.55 18.97 5.47
N ASN A 543 -2.81 20.01 5.87
CA ASN A 543 -2.52 20.33 7.26
C ASN A 543 -3.69 21.16 7.81
N ILE A 544 -4.37 20.68 8.84
CA ILE A 544 -5.47 21.36 9.52
C ILE A 544 -5.01 21.72 10.94
N PRO A 545 -4.25 22.82 11.10
CA PRO A 545 -3.77 23.28 12.41
C PRO A 545 -4.90 23.73 13.32
N SER A 546 -4.71 23.56 14.62
CA SER A 546 -5.60 24.13 15.62
C SER A 546 -5.44 25.66 15.70
N SER A 547 -6.50 26.34 16.11
CA SER A 547 -6.45 27.76 16.47
C SER A 547 -7.31 28.05 17.70
N ARG A 548 -7.18 29.28 18.20
CA ARG A 548 -7.84 29.77 19.41
C ARG A 548 -8.91 30.78 19.07
N ASN A 549 -9.92 30.92 19.95
CA ASN A 549 -11.01 31.87 19.73
C ASN A 549 -10.49 33.32 19.73
N LYS A 550 -10.54 33.93 18.53
CA LYS A 550 -10.00 35.25 18.20
C LYS A 550 -11.12 36.25 17.92
N THR A 551 -10.90 37.49 18.37
CA THR A 551 -11.60 38.68 17.90
C THR A 551 -10.69 39.44 16.93
N LEU A 552 -11.16 39.65 15.71
CA LEU A 552 -10.45 40.33 14.62
C LEU A 552 -10.82 41.82 14.61
N ARG A 553 -9.88 42.73 14.93
CA ARG A 553 -10.12 44.18 15.01
C ARG A 553 -9.59 44.93 13.79
N PHE A 554 -10.51 45.37 12.95
CA PHE A 554 -10.29 46.09 11.71
C PHE A 554 -10.28 47.61 11.89
N LYS A 555 -9.34 48.25 11.20
CA LYS A 555 -9.20 49.71 11.10
C LYS A 555 -9.82 50.28 9.81
N ASP A 556 -10.27 49.43 8.91
CA ASP A 556 -10.96 49.74 7.67
C ASP A 556 -12.08 48.72 7.42
N ASP A 557 -12.65 48.74 6.21
CA ASP A 557 -13.78 47.91 5.82
C ASP A 557 -13.38 46.53 5.26
N GLY A 558 -12.11 46.10 5.38
CA GLY A 558 -11.63 44.81 4.89
C GLY A 558 -12.41 43.60 5.42
N TYR A 559 -13.05 43.72 6.60
CA TYR A 559 -13.93 42.68 7.15
C TYR A 559 -15.10 42.30 6.24
N LYS A 560 -15.51 43.18 5.30
CA LYS A 560 -16.60 42.92 4.35
C LYS A 560 -16.30 41.75 3.40
N TYR A 561 -15.02 41.40 3.21
CA TYR A 561 -14.60 40.18 2.49
C TYR A 561 -15.29 38.93 3.03
N TYR A 562 -15.41 38.80 4.36
CA TYR A 562 -16.01 37.63 5.00
C TYR A 562 -17.53 37.51 4.78
N TYR A 563 -18.17 38.55 4.24
CA TYR A 563 -19.58 38.58 3.83
C TYR A 563 -19.77 38.43 2.31
N GLY A 564 -18.70 38.12 1.57
CA GLY A 564 -18.71 37.93 0.11
C GLY A 564 -18.59 39.22 -0.71
N GLU A 565 -18.32 40.37 -0.08
CA GLU A 565 -18.14 41.60 -0.86
C GLU A 565 -16.79 41.62 -1.60
N ASN A 566 -16.79 42.20 -2.81
CA ASN A 566 -15.62 42.24 -3.70
C ASN A 566 -14.56 43.25 -3.23
N VAL A 567 -13.93 42.93 -2.10
CA VAL A 567 -12.78 43.63 -1.51
C VAL A 567 -11.62 42.64 -1.34
N LYS A 568 -10.39 43.16 -1.20
CA LYS A 568 -9.20 42.32 -0.99
C LYS A 568 -9.39 41.46 0.28
N ARG A 569 -9.04 40.16 0.21
CA ARG A 569 -8.91 39.31 1.42
C ARG A 569 -7.97 39.98 2.43
N PRO A 570 -8.40 40.16 3.69
CA PRO A 570 -7.52 40.65 4.74
C PRO A 570 -6.34 39.71 5.01
N GLU A 571 -5.15 40.28 5.09
CA GLU A 571 -3.95 39.64 5.61
C GLU A 571 -3.81 39.92 7.12
N SER A 572 -2.92 39.20 7.82
CA SER A 572 -2.73 39.35 9.27
C SER A 572 -2.20 40.72 9.71
N SER A 573 -1.70 41.53 8.77
CA SER A 573 -1.34 42.95 8.98
C SER A 573 -2.54 43.89 9.03
N ASP A 574 -3.68 43.49 8.45
CA ASP A 574 -4.81 44.38 8.18
C ASP A 574 -5.78 44.46 9.38
N PHE A 575 -5.65 43.53 10.34
CA PHE A 575 -6.42 43.49 11.58
C PHE A 575 -5.56 43.17 12.80
N GLU A 576 -5.93 43.72 13.96
CA GLU A 576 -5.33 43.38 15.24
C GLU A 576 -6.08 42.20 15.86
N VAL A 577 -5.36 41.21 16.40
CA VAL A 577 -5.96 40.03 17.02
C VAL A 577 -6.03 40.19 18.55
N SER A 578 -7.20 39.92 19.12
CA SER A 578 -7.40 39.73 20.55
C SER A 578 -7.84 38.29 20.82
N GLU A 579 -7.09 37.58 21.66
CA GLU A 579 -7.44 36.22 22.10
C GLU A 579 -8.09 36.24 23.49
N THR A 580 -9.19 35.50 23.64
CA THR A 580 -9.78 35.24 24.96
C THR A 580 -9.23 33.94 25.53
N PHE A 581 -8.53 34.03 26.67
CA PHE A 581 -8.02 32.87 27.41
C PHE A 581 -9.16 32.08 28.07
N LEU A 582 -9.72 31.12 27.35
CA LEU A 582 -10.49 30.01 27.92
C LEU A 582 -9.52 28.92 28.43
N HIS A 583 -9.98 28.09 29.37
CA HIS A 583 -9.12 27.14 30.10
C HIS A 583 -8.44 26.10 29.18
N LYS A 584 -7.29 25.58 29.65
CA LYS A 584 -6.24 24.94 28.85
C LYS A 584 -6.66 23.81 27.88
N THR A 585 -7.70 23.04 28.18
CA THR A 585 -8.05 21.83 27.41
C THR A 585 -9.08 22.08 26.31
N ASP A 586 -9.94 23.08 26.46
CA ASP A 586 -11.05 23.34 25.52
C ASP A 586 -10.73 24.52 24.58
N ALA A 587 -9.55 25.12 24.66
CA ALA A 587 -9.23 26.37 23.95
C ALA A 587 -9.04 26.23 22.42
N HIS A 588 -8.92 24.99 21.92
CA HIS A 588 -8.69 24.71 20.50
C HIS A 588 -10.00 24.58 19.72
N TYR A 589 -10.00 25.13 18.51
CA TYR A 589 -10.86 24.71 17.41
C TYR A 589 -10.00 24.32 16.22
N PHE A 590 -10.60 23.63 15.25
CA PHE A 590 -9.98 23.26 13.99
C PHE A 590 -10.86 23.72 12.82
N PRO A 591 -10.29 24.06 11.66
CA PRO A 591 -11.03 24.02 10.41
C PRO A 591 -11.70 22.66 10.23
N SER A 592 -12.92 22.66 9.71
CA SER A 592 -13.78 21.48 9.67
C SER A 592 -13.18 20.35 8.84
N ARG A 593 -13.50 19.10 9.23
CA ARG A 593 -13.19 17.89 8.48
C ARG A 593 -14.42 17.30 7.77
N THR A 594 -15.52 18.05 7.73
CA THR A 594 -16.76 17.70 7.00
C THR A 594 -16.62 18.08 5.52
N PHE A 595 -15.74 17.38 4.81
CA PHE A 595 -15.38 17.63 3.41
C PHE A 595 -16.57 17.47 2.45
N VAL A 596 -16.66 18.36 1.45
CA VAL A 596 -17.67 18.32 0.39
C VAL A 596 -17.01 18.17 -0.98
N GLY A 597 -17.48 17.18 -1.75
CA GLY A 597 -16.88 16.80 -3.03
C GLY A 597 -15.73 15.80 -2.80
N ASN A 598 -14.49 16.29 -2.85
CA ASN A 598 -13.30 15.44 -2.64
C ASN A 598 -13.08 15.20 -1.14
N LYS A 599 -13.10 13.93 -0.72
CA LYS A 599 -13.02 13.51 0.69
C LYS A 599 -11.67 12.82 0.95
N PRO A 600 -10.71 13.48 1.62
CA PRO A 600 -9.45 12.87 2.01
C PRO A 600 -9.60 11.90 3.17
N TYR A 601 -8.60 11.03 3.30
CA TYR A 601 -8.40 10.23 4.49
C TYR A 601 -7.89 11.13 5.61
N VAL A 602 -8.49 11.02 6.80
CA VAL A 602 -8.12 11.82 7.97
C VAL A 602 -7.19 10.97 8.83
N ASN A 603 -5.93 11.39 8.95
CA ASN A 603 -4.93 10.73 9.80
C ASN A 603 -5.09 11.21 11.25
N ASP A 604 -4.20 10.73 12.12
CA ASP A 604 -4.23 11.00 13.55
C ASP A 604 -4.02 12.48 13.93
N LEU A 605 -4.54 12.84 15.11
CA LEU A 605 -4.28 14.13 15.74
C LEU A 605 -2.85 14.16 16.29
N HIS A 606 -2.03 15.05 15.76
CA HIS A 606 -0.67 15.27 16.24
C HIS A 606 -0.66 16.46 17.21
N ASN A 607 -0.45 16.18 18.50
CA ASN A 607 -0.32 17.20 19.55
C ASN A 607 1.15 17.57 19.71
N HIS A 608 1.51 18.81 19.42
CA HIS A 608 2.88 19.31 19.65
C HIS A 608 3.07 19.77 21.09
N ASN A 609 2.07 20.47 21.64
CA ASN A 609 2.02 20.95 23.03
C ASN A 609 0.60 21.42 23.36
N ASP A 610 0.35 21.84 24.61
CA ASP A 610 -0.92 22.43 25.10
C ASP A 610 -1.51 23.53 24.19
N LEU A 611 -0.68 24.20 23.38
CA LEU A 611 -1.02 25.39 22.61
C LEU A 611 -1.09 25.16 21.09
N THR A 612 -0.63 24.02 20.57
CA THR A 612 -0.64 23.70 19.13
C THR A 612 -0.88 22.21 18.86
N ALA A 613 -1.88 21.91 18.04
CA ALA A 613 -2.17 20.57 17.54
C ALA A 613 -2.52 20.61 16.03
N LEU A 614 -2.41 19.48 15.34
CA LEU A 614 -2.54 19.40 13.89
C LEU A 614 -3.24 18.09 13.49
N TYR A 615 -4.33 18.19 12.73
CA TYR A 615 -4.79 17.06 11.93
C TYR A 615 -4.08 17.07 10.57
N ARG A 616 -3.70 15.90 10.07
CA ARG A 616 -3.20 15.74 8.69
C ARG A 616 -4.22 14.93 7.91
N CYS A 617 -4.49 15.32 6.67
CA CYS A 617 -5.36 14.54 5.78
C CYS A 617 -4.64 14.23 4.46
N GLY A 618 -4.67 12.97 4.05
CA GLY A 618 -4.08 12.50 2.81
C GLY A 618 -5.09 12.43 1.67
N PHE A 619 -4.69 12.83 0.46
CA PHE A 619 -5.46 12.61 -0.77
C PHE A 619 -4.57 12.29 -1.95
N ILE A 620 -4.84 11.20 -2.65
CA ILE A 620 -4.09 10.76 -3.82
C ILE A 620 -4.72 11.31 -5.09
N VAL A 621 -3.89 11.80 -6.01
CA VAL A 621 -4.31 12.53 -7.22
C VAL A 621 -3.47 12.05 -8.41
N PRO A 622 -4.07 11.61 -9.53
CA PRO A 622 -3.32 11.30 -10.74
C PRO A 622 -2.52 12.52 -11.23
N PHE A 623 -1.27 12.30 -11.64
CA PHE A 623 -0.37 13.40 -12.01
C PHE A 623 -0.98 14.33 -13.08
N GLY A 624 -0.84 15.65 -12.87
CA GLY A 624 -1.38 16.67 -13.76
C GLY A 624 -2.88 16.94 -13.62
N LYS A 625 -3.62 16.20 -12.77
CA LYS A 625 -5.01 16.54 -12.43
C LYS A 625 -5.02 17.57 -11.29
N THR A 626 -5.89 18.57 -11.41
CA THR A 626 -6.16 19.55 -10.34
C THR A 626 -7.34 19.06 -9.50
N VAL A 627 -7.15 19.02 -8.19
CA VAL A 627 -8.21 18.76 -7.20
C VAL A 627 -8.55 20.06 -6.45
N LYS A 628 -9.81 20.22 -6.06
CA LYS A 628 -10.30 21.28 -5.15
C LYS A 628 -10.86 20.68 -3.87
N PHE A 629 -10.64 21.34 -2.74
CA PHE A 629 -11.16 20.94 -1.43
C PHE A 629 -11.94 22.08 -0.76
N GLN A 630 -12.95 21.70 0.02
CA GLN A 630 -13.78 22.58 0.84
C GLN A 630 -14.45 21.72 1.93
N ALA A 631 -14.81 22.33 3.07
CA ALA A 631 -15.54 21.67 4.13
C ALA A 631 -16.67 22.55 4.69
N GLN A 632 -17.83 21.95 4.91
CA GLN A 632 -18.93 22.58 5.64
C GLN A 632 -18.55 22.76 7.11
N ALA A 633 -19.19 23.70 7.81
CA ALA A 633 -18.99 23.87 9.25
C ALA A 633 -19.27 22.56 10.00
N ASP A 634 -18.42 22.22 10.97
CA ASP A 634 -18.65 21.09 11.86
C ASP A 634 -19.87 21.39 12.76
N PRO A 635 -20.97 20.62 12.69
CA PRO A 635 -22.18 20.88 13.49
C PRO A 635 -21.97 20.70 15.00
N ALA A 636 -20.90 20.04 15.43
CA ALA A 636 -20.54 19.93 16.85
C ALA A 636 -19.83 21.19 17.37
N GLU A 637 -19.22 21.99 16.49
CA GLU A 637 -18.49 23.21 16.87
C GLU A 637 -19.39 24.45 16.75
N GLN A 638 -20.05 24.80 17.86
CA GLN A 638 -20.98 25.94 17.91
C GLN A 638 -20.32 27.28 18.26
N ARG A 639 -19.02 27.31 18.58
CA ARG A 639 -18.35 28.52 19.10
C ARG A 639 -17.87 29.48 18.00
N LEU A 640 -17.77 29.00 16.76
CA LEU A 640 -17.39 29.75 15.57
C LEU A 640 -17.81 29.00 14.30
N ASN A 641 -17.70 29.63 13.14
CA ASN A 641 -17.80 28.91 11.88
C ASN A 641 -16.46 28.27 11.48
N THR A 642 -16.43 26.94 11.40
CA THR A 642 -15.25 26.15 11.02
C THR A 642 -15.18 25.80 9.52
N CYS A 643 -16.09 26.31 8.69
CA CYS A 643 -16.07 26.06 7.25
C CYS A 643 -14.83 26.67 6.58
N TRP A 644 -14.43 26.10 5.45
CA TRP A 644 -13.36 26.64 4.61
C TRP A 644 -13.51 26.19 3.15
N GLY A 645 -12.85 26.91 2.25
CA GLY A 645 -12.83 26.60 0.82
C GLY A 645 -13.94 27.25 0.01
N TYR A 646 -14.70 28.19 0.61
CA TYR A 646 -15.77 28.93 -0.09
C TYR A 646 -15.40 30.39 -0.35
N LEU A 647 -14.59 31.02 0.52
CA LEU A 647 -14.05 32.36 0.27
C LEU A 647 -12.71 32.30 -0.50
N GLN A 648 -12.00 31.19 -0.42
CA GLN A 648 -10.74 30.95 -1.12
C GLN A 648 -10.72 29.56 -1.75
N ASP A 649 -10.36 29.50 -3.04
CA ASP A 649 -10.08 28.24 -3.73
C ASP A 649 -8.88 27.51 -3.10
N ILE A 650 -9.14 26.38 -2.42
CA ILE A 650 -8.09 25.46 -1.96
C ILE A 650 -7.91 24.37 -3.02
N SER A 651 -6.90 24.54 -3.88
CA SER A 651 -6.58 23.59 -4.95
C SER A 651 -5.14 23.08 -4.93
N ALA A 652 -4.95 21.85 -5.38
CA ALA A 652 -3.64 21.21 -5.53
C ALA A 652 -3.53 20.46 -6.88
N THR A 653 -2.33 20.46 -7.45
CA THR A 653 -2.02 19.78 -8.73
C THR A 653 -0.64 19.12 -8.62
N PRO A 654 -0.54 17.88 -8.11
CA PRO A 654 0.72 17.14 -8.12
C PRO A 654 1.19 16.85 -9.55
N THR A 655 2.50 16.87 -9.77
CA THR A 655 3.14 16.57 -11.06
C THR A 655 4.24 15.53 -10.86
N ARG A 656 4.82 14.98 -11.94
CA ARG A 656 5.93 14.02 -11.81
C ARG A 656 7.18 14.65 -11.17
N ASP A 657 7.42 15.93 -11.42
CA ASP A 657 8.56 16.69 -10.86
C ASP A 657 8.29 17.21 -9.44
N ASN A 658 7.02 17.44 -9.11
CA ASN A 658 6.57 17.79 -7.76
C ASN A 658 5.42 16.86 -7.31
N PRO A 659 5.74 15.62 -6.91
CA PRO A 659 4.73 14.60 -6.65
C PRO A 659 3.96 14.79 -5.36
N ILE A 660 4.41 15.68 -4.45
CA ILE A 660 3.78 15.91 -3.15
C ILE A 660 3.44 17.39 -3.01
N VAL A 661 2.17 17.70 -2.76
CA VAL A 661 1.68 19.08 -2.60
C VAL A 661 1.09 19.24 -1.20
N LYS A 662 1.63 20.18 -0.43
CA LYS A 662 1.15 20.51 0.92
C LYS A 662 0.24 21.75 0.88
N LYS A 663 -0.78 21.77 1.72
CA LYS A 663 -1.65 22.92 1.96
C LYS A 663 -1.96 23.03 3.45
N ASP A 664 -1.59 24.15 4.06
CA ASP A 664 -2.11 24.54 5.36
C ASP A 664 -3.53 25.12 5.17
N ILE A 665 -4.45 24.67 6.01
CA ILE A 665 -5.88 24.97 5.94
C ILE A 665 -6.24 25.87 7.11
N GLU A 666 -6.91 26.97 6.81
CA GLU A 666 -7.51 27.86 7.80
C GLU A 666 -9.03 27.92 7.58
N CYS A 667 -9.79 28.26 8.62
CA CYS A 667 -11.20 28.61 8.45
C CYS A 667 -11.33 29.80 7.48
N ASP A 668 -12.39 29.84 6.67
CA ASP A 668 -12.68 30.99 5.78
C ASP A 668 -12.74 32.33 6.56
N VAL A 669 -13.10 32.27 7.85
CA VAL A 669 -12.97 33.37 8.81
C VAL A 669 -12.15 32.91 10.03
N PRO A 670 -10.96 33.50 10.31
CA PRO A 670 -10.02 33.00 11.32
C PRO A 670 -10.33 33.47 12.76
N GLY A 671 -11.59 33.77 13.08
CA GLY A 671 -12.02 34.21 14.41
C GLY A 671 -13.55 34.24 14.55
N ALA A 672 -14.06 34.09 15.77
CA ALA A 672 -15.51 34.05 16.02
C ALA A 672 -16.15 35.45 16.06
N LYS A 673 -15.36 36.49 16.34
CA LYS A 673 -15.85 37.87 16.46
C LYS A 673 -15.10 38.80 15.55
N ILE A 674 -15.83 39.72 14.94
CA ILE A 674 -15.30 40.83 14.15
C ILE A 674 -15.52 42.12 14.94
N THR A 675 -14.57 43.03 14.82
CA THR A 675 -14.61 44.35 15.43
C THR A 675 -14.23 45.41 14.42
N ARG A 676 -15.04 46.44 14.27
CA ARG A 676 -14.72 47.65 13.52
C ARG A 676 -14.34 48.77 14.48
N LEU A 677 -13.12 49.27 14.36
CA LEU A 677 -12.59 50.38 15.15
C LEU A 677 -12.60 51.68 14.33
N TYR A 678 -13.19 52.72 14.90
CA TYR A 678 -13.24 54.08 14.39
C TYR A 678 -12.40 54.99 15.28
N LEU A 679 -11.45 55.70 14.66
CA LEU A 679 -10.56 56.68 15.28
C LEU A 679 -10.66 57.98 14.49
N VAL A 680 -10.37 59.12 15.11
CA VAL A 680 -10.34 60.41 14.40
C VAL A 680 -9.27 60.40 13.30
N ARG A 681 -9.70 60.28 12.04
CA ARG A 681 -8.85 60.47 10.85
C ARG A 681 -9.21 61.73 10.05
N ARG A 682 -10.47 62.13 10.12
CA ARG A 682 -11.08 63.28 9.45
C ARG A 682 -12.15 63.89 10.36
N GLU A 683 -12.52 65.14 10.10
CA GLU A 683 -13.61 65.83 10.78
C GLU A 683 -14.92 65.59 10.02
N ASP A 684 -15.35 64.33 9.98
CA ASP A 684 -16.50 63.82 9.21
C ASP A 684 -17.15 62.64 9.95
N VAL A 685 -18.35 62.23 9.56
CA VAL A 685 -19.03 61.07 10.13
C VAL A 685 -18.69 59.82 9.31
N ASP A 686 -18.34 58.74 10.02
CA ASP A 686 -18.15 57.45 9.39
C ASP A 686 -19.46 56.64 9.43
N GLU A 687 -19.66 55.80 8.41
CA GLU A 687 -20.79 54.88 8.35
C GLU A 687 -20.32 53.46 8.74
N PHE A 688 -21.24 52.69 9.32
CA PHE A 688 -21.13 51.25 9.50
C PHE A 688 -22.30 50.59 8.80
N ASP A 689 -22.05 49.94 7.66
CA ASP A 689 -23.03 49.03 7.05
C ASP A 689 -23.24 47.85 8.00
N ILE A 690 -24.50 47.51 8.30
CA ILE A 690 -24.83 46.41 9.21
C ILE A 690 -24.78 45.10 8.41
N PRO A 691 -23.78 44.22 8.64
CA PRO A 691 -23.61 43.03 7.80
C PRO A 691 -24.63 41.92 8.03
N GLU A 692 -25.20 41.83 9.24
CA GLU A 692 -26.10 40.73 9.64
C GLU A 692 -27.03 41.15 10.79
N VAL A 693 -28.15 40.46 10.97
CA VAL A 693 -29.09 40.74 12.06
C VAL A 693 -28.64 40.02 13.32
N THR A 694 -27.83 40.70 14.13
CA THR A 694 -27.21 40.15 15.35
C THR A 694 -27.16 41.20 16.48
N GLU A 695 -26.67 40.78 17.66
CA GLU A 695 -26.31 41.67 18.75
C GLU A 695 -24.90 42.26 18.54
N TYR A 696 -24.83 43.58 18.58
CA TYR A 696 -23.60 44.37 18.51
C TYR A 696 -23.23 44.89 19.90
N THR A 697 -22.00 44.65 20.35
CA THR A 697 -21.39 45.40 21.45
C THR A 697 -20.85 46.72 20.90
N LEU A 698 -21.36 47.82 21.42
CA LEU A 698 -20.99 49.19 21.04
C LEU A 698 -20.16 49.81 22.18
N SER A 699 -19.03 50.44 21.85
CA SER A 699 -18.19 51.20 22.80
C SER A 699 -17.86 52.58 22.22
N CYS A 700 -17.86 53.62 23.05
CA CYS A 700 -17.47 54.99 22.69
C CYS A 700 -16.58 55.61 23.78
N TRP A 701 -15.53 56.32 23.36
CA TRP A 701 -14.67 57.14 24.20
C TRP A 701 -14.76 58.61 23.76
N GLY A 702 -14.99 59.53 24.70
CA GLY A 702 -14.95 60.97 24.42
C GLY A 702 -13.52 61.49 24.32
N ALA A 703 -13.29 62.54 23.53
CA ALA A 703 -11.96 63.12 23.38
C ALA A 703 -11.51 63.88 24.63
N THR A 704 -10.20 63.90 24.85
CA THR A 704 -9.56 64.88 25.74
C THR A 704 -9.55 66.27 25.11
N GLY A 705 -9.80 67.32 25.89
CA GLY A 705 -9.67 68.71 25.44
C GLY A 705 -8.23 69.15 25.15
N THR A 706 -8.07 70.43 24.82
CA THR A 706 -6.77 71.08 24.61
C THR A 706 -6.13 71.44 25.95
N SER A 707 -4.82 71.22 26.07
CA SER A 707 -3.98 71.75 27.14
C SER A 707 -3.33 73.05 26.68
N LEU A 708 -3.73 74.19 27.27
CA LEU A 708 -3.02 75.46 27.14
C LEU A 708 -2.20 75.72 28.42
N ASN A 709 -1.04 76.38 28.25
CA ASN A 709 -0.12 76.73 29.34
C ASN A 709 0.23 75.53 30.25
N ASN A 710 0.47 74.36 29.64
CA ASN A 710 0.71 73.07 30.31
C ASN A 710 -0.41 72.65 31.29
N GLY A 711 -1.65 73.09 31.06
CA GLY A 711 -2.79 72.79 31.92
C GLY A 711 -3.22 71.33 31.90
N THR A 712 -3.62 70.81 33.06
CA THR A 712 -3.99 69.41 33.24
C THR A 712 -5.38 69.14 32.69
N VAL A 713 -5.46 68.33 31.64
CA VAL A 713 -6.73 67.96 30.98
C VAL A 713 -7.20 66.61 31.51
N SER A 714 -8.45 66.55 31.99
CA SER A 714 -9.09 65.29 32.40
C SER A 714 -9.42 64.39 31.20
N ALA A 715 -9.63 63.10 31.43
CA ALA A 715 -10.08 62.19 30.37
C ALA A 715 -11.53 62.50 29.92
N GLY A 716 -11.83 62.17 28.66
CA GLY A 716 -13.21 62.07 28.20
C GLY A 716 -13.92 60.85 28.79
N GLY A 717 -15.23 60.78 28.59
CA GLY A 717 -16.08 59.72 29.11
C GLY A 717 -15.92 58.39 28.40
N PHE A 718 -16.51 57.35 28.99
CA PHE A 718 -16.66 56.05 28.33
C PHE A 718 -18.10 55.56 28.40
N ALA A 719 -18.59 55.01 27.30
CA ALA A 719 -19.90 54.39 27.21
C ALA A 719 -19.77 53.04 26.50
N LYS A 720 -20.43 52.01 27.02
CA LYS A 720 -20.52 50.65 26.44
C LYS A 720 -21.90 50.05 26.63
N ALA A 721 -22.47 49.49 25.58
CA ALA A 721 -23.78 48.86 25.60
C ALA A 721 -23.85 47.70 24.60
N THR A 722 -24.88 46.84 24.69
CA THR A 722 -25.27 45.99 23.55
C THR A 722 -26.50 46.57 22.84
N TRP A 723 -26.55 46.37 21.54
CA TRP A 723 -27.63 46.78 20.66
C TRP A 723 -27.93 45.67 19.67
N THR A 724 -29.15 45.15 19.68
CA THR A 724 -29.60 44.18 18.69
C THR A 724 -30.22 44.90 17.50
N SER A 725 -29.65 44.67 16.33
CA SER A 725 -30.17 45.18 15.06
C SER A 725 -31.49 44.53 14.67
N SER A 726 -32.30 45.23 13.87
CA SER A 726 -33.48 44.68 13.19
C SER A 726 -33.23 44.50 11.69
N VAL A 727 -34.08 43.73 11.02
CA VAL A 727 -34.06 43.58 9.54
C VAL A 727 -34.22 44.92 8.79
N SER A 728 -34.77 45.95 9.43
CA SER A 728 -34.92 47.29 8.84
C SER A 728 -33.69 48.18 9.03
N ASP A 729 -32.83 47.92 10.01
CA ASP A 729 -31.61 48.70 10.21
C ASP A 729 -30.60 48.34 9.11
N LYS A 730 -30.04 49.36 8.43
CA LYS A 730 -29.07 49.17 7.35
C LYS A 730 -27.70 49.77 7.65
N LYS A 731 -27.66 50.89 8.38
CA LYS A 731 -26.45 51.61 8.72
C LYS A 731 -26.50 52.11 10.16
N LEU A 732 -25.34 52.18 10.80
CA LEU A 732 -25.09 53.08 11.94
C LEU A 732 -24.20 54.23 11.49
N TYR A 733 -24.31 55.37 12.18
CA TYR A 733 -23.57 56.60 11.94
C TYR A 733 -22.70 56.91 13.15
N ILE A 734 -21.40 57.10 12.92
CA ILE A 734 -20.38 57.15 13.94
C ILE A 734 -19.67 58.51 13.86
N CYS A 735 -19.95 59.38 14.83
CA CYS A 735 -19.27 60.66 14.95
C CYS A 735 -18.22 60.56 16.05
N VAL A 736 -16.94 60.70 15.68
CA VAL A 736 -15.80 60.56 16.60
C VAL A 736 -15.18 61.94 16.85
N GLY A 737 -15.34 62.47 18.06
CA GLY A 737 -14.91 63.82 18.39
C GLY A 737 -13.40 63.98 18.56
N ASN A 738 -12.89 65.20 18.40
CA ASN A 738 -11.46 65.49 18.51
C ASN A 738 -11.16 66.66 19.48
N ARG A 739 -9.88 66.97 19.72
CA ARG A 739 -9.46 68.09 20.59
C ARG A 739 -9.42 69.45 19.89
N SER A 740 -9.71 69.49 18.58
CA SER A 740 -9.64 70.66 17.71
C SER A 740 -11.01 71.29 17.43
N GLY A 741 -12.07 70.80 18.09
CA GLY A 741 -13.42 71.32 18.03
C GLY A 741 -14.43 70.52 17.19
N TYR A 742 -13.99 69.45 16.52
CA TYR A 742 -14.91 68.57 15.81
C TYR A 742 -15.78 67.78 16.79
N ASN A 743 -17.08 67.71 16.51
CA ASN A 743 -18.14 67.30 17.42
C ASN A 743 -18.27 68.19 18.68
N ASN A 744 -17.74 69.43 18.64
CA ASN A 744 -17.87 70.44 19.71
C ASN A 744 -18.20 71.85 19.17
N GLY A 745 -18.90 71.92 18.03
CA GLY A 745 -19.46 73.16 17.48
C GLY A 745 -18.59 73.91 16.47
N LYS A 746 -17.36 73.46 16.17
CA LYS A 746 -16.48 74.05 15.15
C LYS A 746 -17.18 74.21 13.79
N SER A 747 -17.84 73.14 13.31
CA SER A 747 -18.57 73.15 12.03
C SER A 747 -19.84 74.02 12.06
N LYS A 748 -20.32 74.39 13.25
CA LYS A 748 -21.39 75.38 13.46
C LYS A 748 -20.85 76.83 13.52
N GLY A 749 -19.56 77.03 13.22
CA GLY A 749 -18.90 78.34 13.19
C GLY A 749 -18.42 78.84 14.56
N TYR A 750 -18.31 77.97 15.57
CA TYR A 750 -17.81 78.39 16.89
C TYR A 750 -16.29 78.58 16.81
N ASP A 751 -15.78 79.59 17.51
CA ASP A 751 -14.35 79.86 17.67
C ASP A 751 -14.10 80.38 19.11
N PRO A 752 -13.53 79.55 20.00
CA PRO A 752 -13.20 79.99 21.35
C PRO A 752 -12.00 80.95 21.40
N LYS A 753 -11.24 81.14 20.30
CA LYS A 753 -9.99 81.92 20.28
C LYS A 753 -9.02 81.48 21.39
N GLY A 754 -8.85 80.15 21.50
CA GLY A 754 -8.13 79.53 22.61
C GLY A 754 -8.29 78.01 22.61
N GLY A 755 -8.47 77.44 23.79
CA GLY A 755 -8.44 75.99 23.99
C GLY A 755 -9.77 75.34 23.66
N TRP A 756 -9.79 74.50 22.63
CA TRP A 756 -10.92 73.66 22.27
C TRP A 756 -11.17 72.57 23.31
N GLY A 757 -12.41 72.45 23.79
CA GLY A 757 -12.84 71.33 24.62
C GLY A 757 -12.95 70.06 23.76
N GLY A 758 -12.87 68.89 24.40
CA GLY A 758 -12.97 67.61 23.71
C GLY A 758 -14.33 67.43 23.01
N GLY A 759 -14.28 66.97 21.77
CA GLY A 759 -15.41 66.40 21.06
C GLY A 759 -15.95 65.15 21.76
N ALA A 760 -17.26 65.02 21.84
CA ALA A 760 -17.93 63.78 22.23
C ALA A 760 -17.73 62.72 21.13
N SER A 761 -17.95 61.45 21.46
CA SER A 761 -18.12 60.41 20.43
C SER A 761 -19.46 59.73 20.60
N HIS A 762 -20.17 59.47 19.51
CA HIS A 762 -21.51 58.88 19.55
C HIS A 762 -21.76 57.90 18.42
N ILE A 763 -22.76 57.03 18.63
CA ILE A 763 -23.29 56.13 17.61
C ILE A 763 -24.80 56.41 17.47
N ALA A 764 -25.25 56.61 16.23
CA ALA A 764 -26.62 56.91 15.86
C ALA A 764 -27.15 55.92 14.81
N THR A 765 -28.47 55.84 14.69
CA THR A 765 -29.21 54.94 13.75
C THR A 765 -29.78 55.68 12.54
N SER A 766 -29.59 56.99 12.45
CA SER A 766 -29.99 57.83 11.32
C SER A 766 -29.08 59.05 11.28
N LEU A 767 -28.59 59.44 10.10
CA LEU A 767 -27.81 60.65 9.92
C LEU A 767 -28.72 61.89 10.08
N GLN A 768 -28.26 62.88 10.85
CA GLN A 768 -28.97 64.15 11.04
C GLN A 768 -28.02 65.32 10.80
N GLY A 769 -28.33 66.20 9.84
CA GLY A 769 -27.44 67.29 9.44
C GLY A 769 -26.07 66.77 8.96
N ASN A 770 -24.98 67.35 9.45
CA ASN A 770 -23.62 66.82 9.23
C ASN A 770 -23.24 65.68 10.21
N GLY A 771 -24.20 65.15 10.97
CA GLY A 771 -24.01 64.03 11.87
C GLY A 771 -23.26 64.34 13.18
N GLU A 772 -22.88 65.59 13.45
CA GLU A 772 -22.41 65.99 14.79
C GLU A 772 -23.56 66.00 15.81
N THR A 773 -23.21 65.81 17.09
CA THR A 773 -24.14 65.60 18.21
C THR A 773 -25.19 66.70 18.31
N TYR A 774 -24.83 67.97 18.01
CA TYR A 774 -25.76 69.09 18.11
C TYR A 774 -26.97 69.01 17.16
N ASN A 775 -26.88 68.27 16.04
CA ASN A 775 -28.00 68.11 15.11
C ASN A 775 -29.11 67.23 15.68
N TYR A 776 -28.80 66.39 16.67
CA TYR A 776 -29.74 65.43 17.26
C TYR A 776 -30.61 66.01 18.39
N GLU A 777 -30.61 67.33 18.61
CA GLU A 777 -31.37 67.96 19.69
C GLU A 777 -32.88 67.66 19.59
N ASN A 778 -33.43 67.65 18.37
CA ASN A 778 -34.82 67.25 18.10
C ASN A 778 -34.98 65.76 17.75
N TYR A 779 -33.89 65.00 17.72
CA TYR A 779 -33.81 63.62 17.20
C TYR A 779 -33.12 62.66 18.16
N LYS A 780 -33.21 62.93 19.48
CA LYS A 780 -32.50 62.21 20.55
C LYS A 780 -32.69 60.69 20.50
N ASN A 781 -33.86 60.22 20.05
CA ASN A 781 -34.16 58.79 19.91
C ASN A 781 -33.32 58.05 18.86
N TYR A 782 -32.68 58.75 17.91
CA TYR A 782 -31.76 58.12 16.95
C TYR A 782 -30.35 57.92 17.50
N LEU A 783 -29.95 58.68 18.54
CA LEU A 783 -28.73 58.39 19.29
C LEU A 783 -28.93 57.11 20.11
N LEU A 784 -27.98 56.17 19.99
CA LEU A 784 -27.91 55.00 20.85
C LEU A 784 -27.14 55.32 22.13
N MET A 785 -26.01 56.03 21.98
CA MET A 785 -25.09 56.35 23.07
C MET A 785 -24.20 57.55 22.71
N VAL A 786 -23.78 58.31 23.74
CA VAL A 786 -22.82 59.42 23.65
C VAL A 786 -21.80 59.31 24.78
N ALA A 787 -20.52 59.35 24.47
CA ALA A 787 -19.43 59.54 25.42
C ALA A 787 -18.92 60.98 25.34
N GLY A 788 -19.22 61.79 26.38
CA GLY A 788 -18.86 63.22 26.40
C GLY A 788 -17.34 63.46 26.45
N GLY A 789 -16.88 64.52 25.79
CA GLY A 789 -15.49 64.97 25.85
C GLY A 789 -15.20 65.81 27.10
N SER A 790 -13.91 65.96 27.45
CA SER A 790 -13.48 66.74 28.60
C SER A 790 -13.31 68.24 28.29
N GLY A 791 -13.35 69.08 29.32
CA GLY A 791 -13.06 70.52 29.16
C GLY A 791 -11.61 70.78 28.77
N ALA A 792 -11.35 71.92 28.12
CA ALA A 792 -9.99 72.42 27.93
C ALA A 792 -9.39 72.99 29.24
N ALA A 793 -8.06 72.96 29.33
CA ALA A 793 -7.29 73.48 30.47
C ALA A 793 -6.46 74.72 30.07
N SER A 794 -6.27 75.63 31.03
CA SER A 794 -5.76 77.00 30.83
C SER A 794 -4.54 77.36 31.67
N PHE A 795 -4.23 76.59 32.72
CA PHE A 795 -3.08 76.82 33.61
C PHE A 795 -2.52 75.50 34.18
N SER A 796 -1.20 75.44 34.33
CA SER A 796 -0.44 74.28 34.82
C SER A 796 -0.64 74.03 36.33
N ASN A 797 -1.61 73.20 36.70
CA ASN A 797 -1.74 72.66 38.07
C ASN A 797 -2.39 71.27 38.05
N ALA A 798 -1.62 70.24 38.43
CA ALA A 798 -2.06 68.84 38.42
C ALA A 798 -3.26 68.57 39.34
N SER A 799 -3.32 69.24 40.50
CA SER A 799 -4.40 69.09 41.48
C SER A 799 -5.67 69.86 41.08
N LYS A 800 -5.67 70.54 39.94
CA LYS A 800 -6.76 71.40 39.46
C LYS A 800 -7.03 71.18 37.96
N PRO A 801 -7.44 69.98 37.53
CA PRO A 801 -7.64 69.68 36.13
C PRO A 801 -8.88 70.37 35.54
N SER A 802 -9.07 70.24 34.22
CA SER A 802 -10.36 70.47 33.59
C SER A 802 -11.40 69.42 34.01
N GLY A 803 -12.67 69.67 33.73
CA GLY A 803 -13.74 68.72 33.98
C GLY A 803 -13.65 67.51 33.05
N TYR A 804 -13.74 66.31 33.61
CA TYR A 804 -13.84 65.06 32.84
C TYR A 804 -15.13 65.02 32.00
N GLY A 805 -15.09 64.33 30.86
CA GLY A 805 -16.31 64.08 30.08
C GLY A 805 -17.04 62.81 30.53
N GLY A 806 -18.29 62.62 30.07
CA GLY A 806 -19.04 61.38 30.27
C GLY A 806 -19.98 61.35 31.48
N GLY A 807 -20.42 60.14 31.83
CA GLY A 807 -21.33 59.87 32.95
C GLY A 807 -22.70 60.57 32.86
N GLU A 808 -23.46 60.49 33.97
CA GLU A 808 -24.72 61.24 34.18
C GLU A 808 -24.51 62.77 34.12
N SER A 809 -23.32 63.21 34.49
CA SER A 809 -22.85 64.60 34.43
C SER A 809 -21.36 64.60 34.15
N GLY A 810 -20.92 65.48 33.26
CA GLY A 810 -19.51 65.81 33.12
C GLY A 810 -18.99 66.47 34.40
N GLY A 811 -17.67 66.40 34.58
CA GLY A 811 -16.98 67.03 35.71
C GLY A 811 -17.00 68.55 35.60
N ASN A 812 -17.01 69.23 36.75
CA ASN A 812 -16.79 70.66 36.84
C ASN A 812 -15.30 70.97 36.59
N GLY A 813 -14.99 72.10 35.96
CA GLY A 813 -13.62 72.57 35.83
C GLY A 813 -13.10 73.13 37.15
N ALA A 814 -11.79 73.04 37.40
CA ALA A 814 -11.17 73.66 38.56
C ALA A 814 -10.73 75.11 38.25
N GLY A 815 -10.85 75.99 39.24
CA GLY A 815 -10.30 77.35 39.20
C GLY A 815 -9.07 77.51 40.11
N ASN A 816 -8.21 78.47 39.76
CA ASN A 816 -6.84 78.58 40.29
C ASN A 816 -6.80 78.99 41.78
N SER A 817 -7.82 79.69 42.30
CA SER A 817 -7.88 80.09 43.72
C SER A 817 -8.48 79.00 44.64
N LEU A 818 -8.31 79.14 45.97
CA LEU A 818 -9.03 78.32 46.96
C LEU A 818 -10.48 78.82 47.19
N TRP A 819 -10.72 80.11 46.94
CA TRP A 819 -12.03 80.77 47.09
C TRP A 819 -12.95 80.62 45.84
N ASP A 820 -12.55 79.77 44.90
CA ASP A 820 -13.04 79.69 43.52
C ASP A 820 -14.29 78.78 43.36
N SER A 821 -14.72 78.11 44.43
CA SER A 821 -15.73 77.04 44.37
C SER A 821 -17.10 77.47 43.83
N THR A 822 -17.41 78.77 43.89
CA THR A 822 -18.64 79.43 43.42
C THR A 822 -18.51 80.08 42.04
N ILE A 823 -17.29 80.19 41.49
CA ILE A 823 -17.01 80.87 40.20
C ILE A 823 -16.41 79.94 39.12
N LYS A 824 -16.35 78.64 39.40
CA LYS A 824 -15.94 77.61 38.45
C LYS A 824 -16.95 77.35 37.32
N PRO A 825 -16.50 76.94 36.12
CA PRO A 825 -17.37 76.38 35.08
C PRO A 825 -17.90 74.99 35.47
N TYR A 826 -19.18 74.74 35.22
CA TYR A 826 -19.84 73.48 35.55
C TYR A 826 -19.78 72.49 34.38
N GLY A 827 -19.80 71.19 34.68
CA GLY A 827 -20.01 70.16 33.67
C GLY A 827 -21.46 70.17 33.15
N GLY A 828 -21.67 69.62 31.94
CA GLY A 828 -23.02 69.38 31.42
C GLY A 828 -23.69 68.20 32.11
N THR A 829 -25.01 68.21 32.25
CA THR A 829 -25.80 67.10 32.83
C THR A 829 -26.56 66.35 31.73
N LYS A 830 -27.30 65.29 32.06
CA LYS A 830 -28.26 64.67 31.12
C LYS A 830 -29.43 65.59 30.68
N THR A 831 -29.64 66.74 31.31
CA THR A 831 -30.81 67.60 31.08
C THR A 831 -30.49 69.03 30.64
N ALA A 832 -29.28 69.54 30.92
CA ALA A 832 -28.89 70.91 30.61
C ALA A 832 -27.38 71.08 30.38
N GLY A 833 -27.03 72.13 29.63
CA GLY A 833 -25.67 72.58 29.44
C GLY A 833 -25.03 73.10 30.74
N GLY A 834 -23.74 72.83 30.91
CA GLY A 834 -22.96 73.30 32.05
C GLY A 834 -22.76 74.82 32.00
N ARG A 835 -22.96 75.50 33.13
CA ARG A 835 -22.81 76.96 33.23
C ARG A 835 -21.35 77.37 33.03
N ASN A 836 -21.08 78.31 32.13
CA ASN A 836 -19.77 79.00 32.04
C ASN A 836 -19.41 79.67 33.38
N THR A 837 -18.14 80.00 33.59
CA THR A 837 -17.73 80.81 34.76
C THR A 837 -18.59 82.08 34.87
N PRO A 838 -19.13 82.43 36.06
CA PRO A 838 -19.79 83.71 36.29
C PRO A 838 -18.83 84.91 36.22
N SER A 839 -17.52 84.70 36.36
CA SER A 839 -16.47 85.73 36.25
C SER A 839 -16.62 86.61 35.01
N ASN A 840 -16.29 87.90 35.11
CA ASN A 840 -16.49 88.87 34.02
C ASN A 840 -15.68 88.46 32.77
N ALA A 841 -16.31 88.51 31.59
CA ALA A 841 -15.76 88.07 30.32
C ALA A 841 -16.33 88.93 29.18
N THR A 842 -15.49 89.26 28.19
CA THR A 842 -15.84 90.08 27.03
C THR A 842 -16.88 89.40 26.13
N LEU A 843 -16.90 88.07 26.09
CA LEU A 843 -17.92 87.27 25.41
C LEU A 843 -18.20 86.02 26.24
N LYS A 844 -19.47 85.61 26.32
CA LYS A 844 -19.89 84.30 26.88
C LYS A 844 -20.82 83.61 25.90
N GLN A 845 -20.34 82.56 25.25
CA GLN A 845 -21.15 81.65 24.47
C GLN A 845 -21.62 80.51 25.40
N PRO A 846 -22.92 80.39 25.71
CA PRO A 846 -23.41 79.30 26.55
C PRO A 846 -23.18 77.93 25.90
N SER A 847 -23.08 76.91 26.74
CA SER A 847 -23.15 75.50 26.34
C SER A 847 -24.57 75.13 25.90
N ALA A 848 -24.68 74.08 25.10
CA ALA A 848 -25.93 73.60 24.53
C ALA A 848 -25.90 72.07 24.35
N PHE A 849 -26.96 71.52 23.75
CA PHE A 849 -26.96 70.14 23.27
C PHE A 849 -25.80 69.92 22.27
N GLY A 850 -24.95 68.93 22.50
CA GLY A 850 -23.80 68.65 21.63
C GLY A 850 -22.66 69.69 21.61
N ILE A 851 -22.73 70.80 22.36
CA ILE A 851 -21.75 71.90 22.25
C ILE A 851 -21.34 72.44 23.63
N GLY A 852 -20.03 72.48 23.89
CA GLY A 852 -19.45 73.12 25.06
C GLY A 852 -19.44 74.65 24.96
N GLY A 853 -19.71 75.32 26.07
CA GLY A 853 -19.68 76.78 26.16
C GLY A 853 -18.25 77.32 26.28
N TYR A 854 -18.04 78.60 25.96
CA TYR A 854 -16.78 79.30 26.21
C TYR A 854 -17.00 80.72 26.73
N ALA A 855 -16.03 81.22 27.50
CA ALA A 855 -16.01 82.58 28.02
C ALA A 855 -14.67 83.21 27.67
N LEU A 856 -14.68 84.30 26.89
CA LEU A 856 -13.49 84.96 26.38
C LEU A 856 -13.12 86.16 27.26
N ASN A 857 -11.87 86.23 27.72
CA ASN A 857 -11.34 87.40 28.42
C ASN A 857 -9.88 87.61 27.99
N ASN A 858 -9.49 88.85 27.66
CA ASN A 858 -8.16 89.20 27.14
C ASN A 858 -7.70 88.31 25.95
N ASN A 859 -8.59 88.07 24.99
CA ASN A 859 -8.36 87.20 23.81
C ASN A 859 -7.95 85.75 24.15
N PHE A 860 -8.32 85.25 25.34
CA PHE A 860 -8.06 83.88 25.75
C PHE A 860 -9.33 83.24 26.31
N ALA A 861 -9.65 82.01 25.87
CA ALA A 861 -10.72 81.19 26.43
C ALA A 861 -10.32 79.70 26.49
N VAL A 862 -11.04 78.94 27.30
CA VAL A 862 -11.08 77.48 27.26
C VAL A 862 -12.54 77.04 27.19
N GLN A 863 -12.87 76.27 26.15
CA GLN A 863 -14.21 75.76 25.93
C GLN A 863 -14.45 74.49 26.77
N GLY A 864 -15.69 74.32 27.22
CA GLY A 864 -16.14 73.05 27.78
C GLY A 864 -16.12 71.92 26.77
N GLY A 865 -16.05 70.69 27.27
CA GLY A 865 -16.23 69.50 26.44
C GLY A 865 -17.68 69.40 25.95
N SER A 866 -17.86 68.85 24.76
CA SER A 866 -19.19 68.49 24.25
C SER A 866 -19.67 67.18 24.87
N GLY A 867 -20.96 66.89 24.74
CA GLY A 867 -21.60 65.71 25.29
C GLY A 867 -23.05 65.65 24.81
N PHE A 868 -23.90 64.89 25.50
CA PHE A 868 -25.35 65.04 25.31
C PHE A 868 -25.76 66.50 25.59
N TYR A 869 -25.25 67.06 26.69
CA TYR A 869 -25.11 68.50 26.86
C TYR A 869 -23.65 68.85 27.17
N GLY A 870 -23.14 69.92 26.57
CA GLY A 870 -21.77 70.35 26.77
C GLY A 870 -21.50 70.99 28.14
N GLY A 871 -20.25 70.95 28.58
CA GLY A 871 -19.77 71.66 29.76
C GLY A 871 -19.64 73.16 29.53
N GLY A 872 -19.61 73.92 30.61
CA GLY A 872 -19.35 75.35 30.60
C GLY A 872 -17.87 75.68 30.45
N GLY A 873 -17.56 76.79 29.79
CA GLY A 873 -16.20 77.25 29.58
C GLY A 873 -15.70 78.28 30.58
N GLY A 874 -14.39 78.51 30.51
CA GLY A 874 -13.62 79.43 31.35
C GLY A 874 -12.54 80.16 30.55
N PHE A 875 -11.61 80.79 31.26
CA PHE A 875 -10.45 81.52 30.73
C PHE A 875 -9.42 81.70 31.86
N ASN A 876 -8.13 81.88 31.51
CA ASN A 876 -6.97 82.27 32.32
C ASN A 876 -6.78 81.52 33.67
N THR A 877 -7.69 81.73 34.61
CA THR A 877 -7.69 81.15 35.96
C THR A 877 -8.74 80.06 36.16
N HIS A 878 -9.56 79.72 35.16
CA HIS A 878 -10.62 78.71 35.28
C HIS A 878 -10.54 77.70 34.13
N ASN A 879 -10.30 76.43 34.46
CA ASN A 879 -10.40 75.33 33.50
C ASN A 879 -11.87 75.03 33.21
N ALA A 880 -12.17 74.52 32.02
CA ALA A 880 -13.55 74.30 31.58
C ALA A 880 -14.15 72.99 32.11
N GLY A 881 -15.48 72.89 32.16
CA GLY A 881 -16.20 71.67 32.49
C GLY A 881 -16.28 70.67 31.32
N GLY A 882 -16.49 69.39 31.62
CA GLY A 882 -16.72 68.38 30.58
C GLY A 882 -18.19 68.24 30.21
N GLY A 883 -18.47 67.62 29.06
CA GLY A 883 -19.85 67.33 28.64
C GLY A 883 -20.35 66.00 29.20
N SER A 884 -21.67 65.88 29.35
CA SER A 884 -22.32 64.64 29.82
C SER A 884 -22.29 63.52 28.78
N GLY A 885 -22.39 62.28 29.25
CA GLY A 885 -22.72 61.15 28.39
C GLY A 885 -24.24 61.02 28.18
N TYR A 886 -24.63 60.07 27.33
CA TYR A 886 -26.01 59.59 27.19
C TYR A 886 -26.04 58.12 26.81
N MET A 887 -27.09 57.42 27.26
CA MET A 887 -27.44 56.07 26.87
C MET A 887 -28.94 56.04 26.62
N ASN A 888 -29.35 55.54 25.44
CA ASN A 888 -30.75 55.33 25.13
C ASN A 888 -31.18 53.94 25.60
N THR A 889 -31.44 53.80 26.89
CA THR A 889 -31.79 52.52 27.55
C THR A 889 -33.10 51.90 27.07
N SER A 890 -33.89 52.60 26.23
CA SER A 890 -35.04 52.02 25.52
C SER A 890 -34.65 51.26 24.25
N ARG A 891 -33.41 51.40 23.77
CA ARG A 891 -32.87 50.80 22.54
C ARG A 891 -31.61 49.98 22.76
N VAL A 892 -30.81 50.28 23.81
CA VAL A 892 -29.57 49.56 24.12
C VAL A 892 -29.55 49.03 25.55
N ASN A 893 -28.94 47.86 25.74
CA ASN A 893 -28.66 47.32 27.07
C ASN A 893 -27.35 47.91 27.58
N GLN A 894 -27.41 48.81 28.57
CA GLN A 894 -26.23 49.46 29.14
C GLN A 894 -25.32 48.44 29.84
N LEU A 895 -24.04 48.39 29.44
CA LEU A 895 -23.01 47.54 30.08
C LEU A 895 -22.09 48.34 31.00
N LYS A 896 -21.56 49.48 30.53
CA LYS A 896 -20.76 50.44 31.30
C LYS A 896 -21.09 51.86 30.85
N PHE A 897 -21.14 52.80 31.79
CA PHE A 897 -21.40 54.21 31.49
C PHE A 897 -20.70 55.06 32.55
N LEU A 898 -19.57 55.65 32.17
CA LEU A 898 -18.56 56.18 33.09
C LEU A 898 -18.17 57.62 32.72
N GLY A 899 -17.94 58.44 33.75
CA GLY A 899 -17.17 59.67 33.64
C GLY A 899 -15.67 59.39 33.50
N GLY A 900 -14.92 60.29 32.87
CA GLY A 900 -13.46 60.16 32.68
C GLY A 900 -12.62 60.22 33.97
N ASN A 901 -13.24 60.39 35.12
CA ASN A 901 -12.64 60.23 36.46
C ASN A 901 -12.75 58.79 37.00
N GLU A 902 -13.55 57.93 36.37
CA GLU A 902 -13.79 56.55 36.79
C GLU A 902 -12.84 55.59 36.05
N SER A 903 -12.47 54.49 36.70
CA SER A 903 -11.61 53.47 36.06
C SER A 903 -12.43 52.60 35.11
N ASN A 904 -12.00 52.49 33.85
CA ASN A 904 -12.60 51.54 32.90
C ASN A 904 -12.08 50.10 33.05
N GLY A 905 -11.24 49.83 34.06
CA GLY A 905 -10.52 48.57 34.21
C GLY A 905 -9.52 48.37 33.07
N TYR A 906 -9.62 47.24 32.37
CA TYR A 906 -8.71 46.86 31.28
C TYR A 906 -9.09 47.43 29.88
N GLU A 907 -10.12 48.27 29.77
CA GLU A 907 -10.58 48.82 28.49
C GLU A 907 -10.07 50.26 28.26
N ASP A 908 -8.77 50.40 28.02
CA ASP A 908 -8.14 51.68 27.68
C ASP A 908 -8.69 52.30 26.37
N ASN A 909 -8.55 53.62 26.23
CA ASN A 909 -8.88 54.31 24.99
C ASN A 909 -7.95 53.82 23.86
N PRO A 910 -8.48 53.29 22.73
CA PRO A 910 -7.66 52.74 21.66
C PRO A 910 -6.86 53.81 20.87
N ASP A 911 -7.19 55.10 21.00
CA ASP A 911 -6.35 56.19 20.52
C ASP A 911 -5.28 56.54 21.57
N LYS A 912 -4.00 56.36 21.21
CA LYS A 912 -2.85 56.66 22.09
C LYS A 912 -2.79 58.12 22.55
N ASN A 913 -3.35 59.05 21.76
CA ASN A 913 -3.43 60.46 22.12
C ASN A 913 -4.65 60.78 23.01
N LYS A 914 -5.53 59.81 23.27
CA LYS A 914 -6.81 60.00 23.98
C LYS A 914 -7.74 60.99 23.26
N LEU A 915 -7.79 60.89 21.93
CA LEU A 915 -8.88 61.48 21.12
C LEU A 915 -10.16 60.64 21.28
N GLY A 916 -11.23 61.02 20.60
CA GLY A 916 -12.42 60.19 20.53
C GLY A 916 -12.14 58.86 19.83
N ALA A 917 -12.90 57.83 20.20
CA ALA A 917 -12.92 56.57 19.49
C ALA A 917 -14.31 55.93 19.59
N CYS A 918 -14.67 55.11 18.60
CA CYS A 918 -15.84 54.24 18.66
C CYS A 918 -15.44 52.82 18.20
N GLN A 919 -16.03 51.80 18.82
CA GLN A 919 -15.81 50.41 18.46
C GLN A 919 -17.15 49.68 18.38
N ILE A 920 -17.31 48.89 17.32
CA ILE A 920 -18.48 48.03 17.09
C ILE A 920 -17.97 46.60 16.98
N THR A 921 -18.42 45.70 17.85
CA THR A 921 -17.98 44.30 17.92
C THR A 921 -19.18 43.36 17.85
N TRP A 922 -19.12 42.30 17.04
CA TRP A 922 -20.18 41.31 16.92
C TRP A 922 -19.62 39.90 16.68
N THR A 923 -20.44 38.88 16.96
CA THR A 923 -20.15 37.49 16.55
C THR A 923 -20.46 37.34 15.07
N TYR A 924 -19.51 36.79 14.31
CA TYR A 924 -19.69 36.51 12.88
C TYR A 924 -20.56 35.27 12.70
N HIS A 925 -21.67 35.40 11.97
CA HIS A 925 -22.41 34.27 11.44
C HIS A 925 -22.31 34.28 9.91
N ARG A 926 -21.92 33.14 9.33
CA ARG A 926 -21.79 33.00 7.88
C ARG A 926 -23.15 33.20 7.20
N PRO A 927 -23.26 34.09 6.19
CA PRO A 927 -24.47 34.21 5.38
C PRO A 927 -24.86 32.88 4.71
N ALA A 928 -26.17 32.61 4.63
CA ALA A 928 -26.69 31.43 3.92
C ALA A 928 -26.31 31.43 2.42
N THR A 929 -26.17 32.62 1.84
CA THR A 929 -25.61 32.89 0.52
C THR A 929 -24.58 34.00 0.65
N LEU A 930 -23.36 33.75 0.18
CA LEU A 930 -22.38 34.82 -0.04
C LEU A 930 -22.88 35.73 -1.18
N LYS A 931 -22.55 37.02 -1.11
CA LYS A 931 -22.97 38.03 -2.12
C LYS A 931 -22.28 37.84 -3.47
#